data_AF-A0A949HQL1-F1
#
_entry.id   AF-A0A949HQL1-F1
#
_cell.length_a   1.000
_cell.length_b   1.000
_cell.length_c   1.000
_cell.angle_alpha   90.00
_cell.angle_beta   90.00
_cell.angle_gamma   90.00
#
_symmetry.space_group_name_H-M   'P 1'
#
loop_
_entity.id
_entity.type
_entity.pdbx_description
1 polymer ?
#
loop_
_entity_poly.entity_id
_entity_poly.type
_entity_poly.pdbx_seq_one_letter_code
_entity_poly.pdbx_strand_id
1 'polypeptide(L)'
;MRLHILPASLLILSGWLGLALAQDKTANTAPAAAAPSDPKPQDARRNEPVEVWEYSAYKARVWLSISPTLGLSENTKQLIQQKIAQCSEIEFGSTMQCDVVETPDALFGSVLYHLDDLTIDQLLSRELVLMLAKSEQAKDAFMAMQPKPVADPAIEELRKNKKLTKQQEEEIKAKLDADARAASLNSVRTLDSVIERIPSISMFPLQYSAMKRDIVPYLNDQKWNKMQSKLDPSEANPETILENLKTGKSFAALIPKNEANRFKEVARSLPTRFPWQPEAMLRDKDKIYLVAVEQEGERIRIQVKELDAFVRRIGLMESTTVASVQEIPQTVAFLQRRCFTPMARIEDNDNKTAVVRVRATGLATSPDSPVLIGPGDILAPYIRRDDLNGNPTQLQNLAFTYIAVTEPIDGARYYGAIFAASRGALVAAKNRRTRRVALKVQPHYPTTELKLGIRAQANSAVPGAEVYLRTPGSDDLQMVGRTDWRGMIDLTKIENPTITYDQPTSSSVDMIARARATAIRLKSLQENQSETAGGNTQGADDPAVAAAAADEAAIEAAAQAAKNRERAPTRTMQIKLPLYLYYIKNGETLLARLPVVTGYKTQEKADLPDDRRRLQAEAFLKGLQGEVLDLVVRRKILDARIKAKIEDGKKEDALALLD
;
A
#
# COMPACT_ATOMS: atom_id res chain seq x y z
N MET A 1 -21.90 73.64 17.81
CA MET A 1 -20.55 74.20 18.02
C MET A 1 -19.65 73.64 16.92
N ARG A 2 -19.27 74.49 15.96
CA ARG A 2 -18.36 74.32 14.79
C ARG A 2 -18.58 73.08 13.89
N LEU A 3 -19.23 73.24 12.73
CA LEU A 3 -18.66 73.59 11.40
C LEU A 3 -17.94 72.41 10.72
N HIS A 4 -18.55 71.86 9.66
CA HIS A 4 -18.06 71.94 8.25
C HIS A 4 -17.17 70.73 7.87
N ILE A 5 -17.23 70.06 6.72
CA ILE A 5 -17.70 70.35 5.34
C ILE A 5 -17.80 69.00 4.60
N LEU A 6 -18.93 68.77 3.91
CA LEU A 6 -19.10 67.94 2.69
C LEU A 6 -18.49 68.74 1.49
N PRO A 7 -18.24 68.25 0.24
CA PRO A 7 -18.61 66.96 -0.38
C PRO A 7 -17.69 66.42 -1.53
N ALA A 8 -18.15 65.31 -2.14
CA ALA A 8 -18.32 65.04 -3.59
C ALA A 8 -17.15 64.80 -4.59
N SER A 9 -17.40 63.79 -5.43
CA SER A 9 -17.40 63.81 -6.92
C SER A 9 -16.54 62.75 -7.62
N LEU A 10 -17.26 61.78 -8.19
CA LEU A 10 -17.08 61.19 -9.53
C LEU A 10 -16.22 62.01 -10.51
N LEU A 11 -15.31 61.36 -11.25
CA LEU A 11 -15.25 61.43 -12.72
C LEU A 11 -14.22 60.47 -13.34
N ILE A 12 -14.68 59.81 -14.40
CA ILE A 12 -13.99 59.06 -15.44
C ILE A 12 -13.08 60.01 -16.24
N LEU A 13 -11.88 59.59 -16.67
CA LEU A 13 -11.42 59.83 -18.05
C LEU A 13 -10.19 59.00 -18.46
N SER A 14 -10.18 58.71 -19.75
CA SER A 14 -9.30 57.94 -20.62
C SER A 14 -7.90 58.53 -20.90
N GLY A 15 -6.95 57.61 -21.13
CA GLY A 15 -5.79 57.59 -22.06
C GLY A 15 -5.16 58.86 -22.66
N TRP A 16 -3.81 58.84 -22.77
CA TRP A 16 -3.05 58.99 -24.03
C TRP A 16 -1.52 58.97 -23.80
N LEU A 17 -0.79 58.39 -24.78
CA LEU A 17 0.60 58.58 -25.26
C LEU A 17 1.77 58.69 -24.24
N GLY A 18 2.90 58.01 -24.39
CA GLY A 18 3.66 57.73 -25.62
C GLY A 18 4.85 58.70 -25.70
N LEU A 19 6.05 58.24 -25.38
CA LEU A 19 7.29 58.95 -25.69
C LEU A 19 8.32 57.96 -26.24
N ALA A 20 8.66 58.17 -27.50
CA ALA A 20 9.70 57.48 -28.25
C ALA A 20 11.05 58.16 -28.03
N LEU A 21 12.12 57.36 -27.98
CA LEU A 21 13.48 57.80 -28.29
C LEU A 21 14.10 56.77 -29.27
N ALA A 22 14.35 57.27 -30.47
CA ALA A 22 15.26 56.75 -31.51
C ALA A 22 16.70 56.63 -30.94
N GLN A 23 17.68 55.90 -31.47
CA GLN A 23 18.03 55.18 -32.70
C GLN A 23 19.13 54.18 -32.21
N ASP A 24 19.45 53.04 -32.84
CA ASP A 24 20.31 53.03 -34.02
C ASP A 24 20.41 51.61 -34.62
N LYS A 25 20.57 51.55 -35.94
CA LYS A 25 20.71 50.33 -36.74
C LYS A 25 22.17 49.90 -36.77
N THR A 26 22.46 48.62 -36.52
CA THR A 26 23.38 47.79 -37.34
C THR A 26 23.43 46.35 -36.81
N ALA A 27 23.72 45.43 -37.73
CA ALA A 27 24.20 44.05 -37.53
C ALA A 27 23.18 42.89 -37.63
N ASN A 28 23.25 42.23 -38.80
CA ASN A 28 23.21 40.79 -39.04
C ASN A 28 22.02 39.95 -38.57
N THR A 29 21.20 39.60 -39.56
CA THR A 29 20.33 38.42 -39.60
C THR A 29 21.13 37.11 -39.53
N ALA A 30 20.96 36.37 -38.44
CA ALA A 30 21.19 34.93 -38.34
C ALA A 30 19.83 34.24 -38.04
N PRO A 31 19.56 33.04 -38.56
CA PRO A 31 18.25 32.41 -38.43
C PRO A 31 17.99 32.01 -36.99
N ALA A 32 16.81 32.39 -36.47
CA ALA A 32 16.35 32.02 -35.14
C ALA A 32 16.28 30.50 -35.02
N ALA A 33 17.15 29.95 -34.17
CA ALA A 33 17.09 28.56 -33.74
C ALA A 33 15.71 28.27 -33.13
N ALA A 34 15.07 27.20 -33.60
CA ALA A 34 13.82 26.70 -33.05
C ALA A 34 13.93 26.52 -31.54
N ALA A 35 13.00 27.10 -30.80
CA ALA A 35 12.85 26.86 -29.37
C ALA A 35 12.71 25.33 -29.13
N PRO A 36 13.40 24.76 -28.13
CA PRO A 36 13.29 23.34 -27.86
C PRO A 36 11.86 23.03 -27.43
N SER A 37 11.18 22.20 -28.21
CA SER A 37 9.87 21.66 -27.87
C SER A 37 9.96 20.89 -26.56
N ASP A 38 9.04 21.15 -25.61
CA ASP A 38 8.93 20.40 -24.37
C ASP A 38 8.96 18.88 -24.63
N PRO A 39 9.79 18.12 -23.91
CA PRO A 39 9.89 16.68 -24.13
C PRO A 39 8.56 16.01 -23.82
N LYS A 40 8.11 15.15 -24.74
CA LYS A 40 6.90 14.33 -24.56
C LYS A 40 7.02 13.55 -23.24
N PRO A 41 5.91 13.31 -22.51
CA PRO A 41 5.93 12.70 -21.17
C PRO A 41 6.52 11.28 -21.09
N GLN A 42 6.81 10.64 -22.22
CA GLN A 42 7.55 9.37 -22.27
C GLN A 42 9.07 9.55 -22.15
N ASP A 43 9.62 10.68 -22.60
CA ASP A 43 11.07 10.95 -22.59
C ASP A 43 11.55 11.45 -21.22
N ALA A 44 10.70 12.18 -20.48
CA ALA A 44 11.02 12.67 -19.13
C ALA A 44 11.32 11.55 -18.11
N ARG A 45 10.76 10.34 -18.29
CA ARG A 45 10.96 9.21 -17.36
C ARG A 45 12.21 8.37 -17.63
N ARG A 46 12.96 8.63 -18.71
CA ARG A 46 14.25 7.96 -18.97
C ARG A 46 15.40 8.56 -18.17
N ASN A 47 15.24 9.79 -17.66
CA ASN A 47 16.30 10.56 -17.01
C ASN A 47 16.10 10.80 -15.50
N GLU A 48 15.14 10.11 -14.84
CA GLU A 48 15.11 10.13 -13.37
C GLU A 48 16.34 9.37 -12.85
N PRO A 49 17.17 9.96 -11.95
CA PRO A 49 18.31 9.26 -11.38
C PRO A 49 17.83 7.97 -10.72
N VAL A 50 18.51 6.86 -11.00
CA VAL A 50 18.20 5.57 -10.39
C VAL A 50 18.42 5.71 -8.89
N GLU A 51 17.33 5.85 -8.14
CA GLU A 51 17.36 5.98 -6.69
C GLU A 51 17.93 4.67 -6.10
N VAL A 52 19.12 4.74 -5.53
CA VAL A 52 19.77 3.61 -4.87
C VAL A 52 19.09 3.42 -3.52
N TRP A 53 18.28 2.37 -3.41
CA TRP A 53 17.31 2.18 -2.33
C TRP A 53 17.92 2.20 -0.92
N GLU A 54 19.12 1.63 -0.74
CA GLU A 54 19.85 1.64 0.53
C GLU A 54 20.36 3.02 0.95
N TYR A 55 20.49 3.97 0.03
CA TYR A 55 20.87 5.37 0.28
C TYR A 55 19.70 6.34 0.04
N SER A 56 18.47 5.82 -0.06
CA SER A 56 17.27 6.62 -0.26
C SER A 56 16.59 6.90 1.08
N ALA A 57 16.87 8.08 1.67
CA ALA A 57 16.24 8.52 2.90
C ALA A 57 14.71 8.48 2.81
N TYR A 58 14.03 8.27 3.94
CA TYR A 58 12.57 8.36 4.02
C TYR A 58 12.15 9.82 3.94
N LYS A 59 11.19 10.14 3.08
CA LYS A 59 10.52 11.45 3.06
C LYS A 59 9.34 11.40 4.01
N ALA A 60 9.52 11.90 5.21
CA ALA A 60 8.49 11.95 6.23
C ALA A 60 7.87 13.33 6.35
N ARG A 61 6.62 13.38 6.81
CA ARG A 61 5.94 14.61 7.21
C ARG A 61 5.20 14.42 8.52
N VAL A 62 5.28 15.38 9.42
CA VAL A 62 4.44 15.44 10.62
C VAL A 62 3.28 16.39 10.36
N TRP A 63 2.06 15.90 10.54
CA TRP A 63 0.84 16.70 10.60
C TRP A 63 0.49 16.93 12.06
N LEU A 64 0.72 18.16 12.50
CA LEU A 64 0.54 18.57 13.89
C LEU A 64 -0.84 19.20 14.08
N SER A 65 -1.63 18.64 14.99
CA SER A 65 -2.90 19.20 15.45
C SER A 65 -2.77 19.56 16.94
N ILE A 66 -2.73 20.85 17.24
CA ILE A 66 -2.66 21.35 18.62
C ILE A 66 -4.03 21.88 19.01
N SER A 67 -4.59 21.39 20.11
CA SER A 67 -5.87 21.85 20.62
C SER A 67 -5.86 23.36 20.90
N PRO A 68 -6.88 24.12 20.45
CA PRO A 68 -7.04 25.52 20.80
C PRO A 68 -7.13 25.76 22.32
N THR A 69 -7.52 24.76 23.11
CA THR A 69 -7.65 24.86 24.57
C THR A 69 -6.32 25.11 25.28
N LEU A 70 -5.19 24.81 24.64
CA LEU A 70 -3.85 25.09 25.17
C LEU A 70 -3.50 26.60 25.15
N GLY A 71 -4.27 27.43 24.44
CA GLY A 71 -4.09 28.89 24.43
C GLY A 71 -2.73 29.36 23.88
N LEU A 72 -2.05 28.53 23.07
CA LEU A 72 -0.71 28.83 22.58
C LEU A 72 -0.74 29.92 21.50
N SER A 73 0.19 30.88 21.60
CA SER A 73 0.41 31.87 20.55
C SER A 73 0.94 31.23 19.26
N GLU A 74 0.69 31.87 18.11
CA GLU A 74 1.20 31.39 16.81
C GLU A 74 2.74 31.26 16.79
N ASN A 75 3.46 32.19 17.43
CA ASN A 75 4.91 32.11 17.57
C ASN A 75 5.35 30.86 18.35
N THR A 76 4.61 30.51 19.40
CA THR A 76 4.88 29.29 20.20
C THR A 76 4.63 28.04 19.37
N LYS A 77 3.56 27.99 18.58
CA LYS A 77 3.27 26.85 17.68
C LYS A 77 4.36 26.67 16.63
N GLN A 78 4.80 27.75 15.99
CA GLN A 78 5.91 27.70 15.02
C GLN A 78 7.21 27.23 15.67
N LEU A 79 7.52 27.69 16.88
CA LEU A 79 8.68 27.21 17.63
C LEU A 79 8.58 25.71 17.96
N ILE A 80 7.40 25.22 18.33
CA ILE A 80 7.15 23.80 18.56
C ILE A 80 7.39 23.00 17.27
N GLN A 81 6.85 23.45 16.13
CA GLN A 81 7.04 22.78 14.84
C GLN A 81 8.52 22.68 14.47
N GLN A 82 9.26 23.78 14.59
CA GLN A 82 10.69 23.81 14.31
C GLN A 82 11.47 22.87 15.22
N LYS A 83 11.16 22.86 16.53
CA LYS A 83 11.81 21.97 17.50
C LYS A 83 11.47 20.51 17.25
N ILE A 84 10.25 20.17 16.85
CA ILE A 84 9.88 18.79 16.48
C ILE A 84 10.74 18.32 15.30
N ALA A 85 10.94 19.17 14.29
CA ALA A 85 11.79 18.83 13.14
C ALA A 85 13.24 18.58 13.58
N GLN A 86 13.79 19.42 14.47
CA GLN A 86 15.13 19.23 15.03
C GLN A 86 15.24 17.93 15.85
N CYS A 87 14.28 17.66 16.72
CA CYS A 87 14.27 16.41 17.51
C CYS A 87 14.10 15.18 16.61
N SER A 88 13.33 15.28 15.52
CA SER A 88 13.20 14.21 14.52
C SER A 88 14.51 13.92 13.80
N GLU A 89 15.26 14.95 13.43
CA GLU A 89 16.60 14.82 12.84
C GLU A 89 17.57 14.15 13.82
N ILE A 90 17.46 14.41 15.12
CA ILE A 90 18.28 13.73 16.14
C ILE A 90 17.95 12.23 16.22
N GLU A 91 16.65 11.87 16.21
CA GLU A 91 16.21 10.48 16.36
C GLU A 91 16.51 9.60 15.14
N PHE A 92 16.48 10.17 13.93
CA PHE A 92 16.61 9.40 12.69
C PHE A 92 17.89 9.72 11.88
N GLY A 93 18.51 10.89 12.12
CA GLY A 93 19.64 11.38 11.34
C GLY A 93 19.35 11.44 9.84
N SER A 94 20.39 11.20 9.05
CA SER A 94 20.32 11.21 7.58
C SER A 94 19.38 10.16 6.97
N THR A 95 18.88 9.21 7.75
CA THR A 95 17.99 8.16 7.24
C THR A 95 16.58 8.67 6.92
N MET A 96 16.17 9.82 7.47
CA MET A 96 14.84 10.38 7.26
C MET A 96 14.89 11.91 7.17
N GLN A 97 14.27 12.44 6.12
CA GLN A 97 14.01 13.88 5.98
C GLN A 97 12.58 14.14 6.45
N CYS A 98 12.42 14.93 7.52
CA CYS A 98 11.13 15.18 8.16
C CYS A 98 10.78 16.67 8.09
N ASP A 99 9.63 17.01 7.51
CA ASP A 99 9.04 18.34 7.64
C ASP A 99 7.82 18.34 8.55
N VAL A 100 7.66 19.37 9.36
CA VAL A 100 6.56 19.51 10.30
C VAL A 100 5.67 20.65 9.83
N VAL A 101 4.40 20.34 9.62
CA VAL A 101 3.39 21.31 9.18
C VAL A 101 2.12 21.14 10.00
N GLU A 102 1.28 22.17 10.01
CA GLU A 102 -0.06 22.03 10.56
C GLU A 102 -0.86 21.00 9.75
N THR A 103 -1.74 20.30 10.45
CA THR A 103 -2.66 19.37 9.80
C THR A 103 -3.59 20.16 8.90
N PRO A 104 -3.85 19.71 7.65
CA PRO A 104 -4.84 20.35 6.79
C PRO A 104 -6.17 20.58 7.49
N ASP A 105 -6.81 21.71 7.25
CA ASP A 105 -8.04 22.12 7.95
C ASP A 105 -9.15 21.07 7.78
N ALA A 106 -9.24 20.48 6.58
CA ALA A 106 -10.16 19.40 6.30
C ALA A 106 -9.94 18.14 7.14
N LEU A 107 -8.75 17.93 7.72
CA LEU A 107 -8.37 16.75 8.52
C LEU A 107 -8.19 17.06 10.01
N PHE A 108 -8.00 18.34 10.38
CA PHE A 108 -7.67 18.79 11.74
C PHE A 108 -8.55 18.16 12.83
N GLY A 109 -9.88 18.29 12.72
CA GLY A 109 -10.79 17.75 13.74
C GLY A 109 -10.76 16.21 13.85
N SER A 110 -10.52 15.51 12.74
CA SER A 110 -10.41 14.05 12.74
C SER A 110 -9.09 13.58 13.34
N VAL A 111 -7.98 14.30 13.06
CA VAL A 111 -6.68 13.99 13.65
C VAL A 111 -6.67 14.33 15.15
N LEU A 112 -7.27 15.44 15.56
CA LEU A 112 -7.26 15.88 16.94
C LEU A 112 -8.15 15.02 17.85
N TYR A 113 -9.39 14.71 17.44
CA TYR A 113 -10.39 14.08 18.31
C TYR A 113 -10.72 12.62 18.00
N HIS A 114 -10.39 12.15 16.79
CA HIS A 114 -10.79 10.83 16.31
C HIS A 114 -9.63 10.07 15.66
N LEU A 115 -8.42 10.24 16.21
CA LEU A 115 -7.20 9.63 15.66
C LEU A 115 -7.25 8.10 15.63
N ASP A 116 -7.92 7.50 16.61
CA ASP A 116 -8.09 6.05 16.73
C ASP A 116 -8.93 5.47 15.60
N ASP A 117 -10.07 6.11 15.31
CA ASP A 117 -11.06 5.66 14.32
C ASP A 117 -10.67 6.03 12.88
N LEU A 118 -9.65 6.87 12.70
CA LEU A 118 -9.25 7.34 11.38
C LEU A 118 -8.74 6.19 10.51
N THR A 119 -9.43 5.98 9.39
CA THR A 119 -9.07 5.02 8.33
C THR A 119 -8.56 5.72 7.08
N ILE A 120 -7.82 4.99 6.23
CA ILE A 120 -7.39 5.47 4.91
C ILE A 120 -8.59 5.88 4.06
N ASP A 121 -9.65 5.06 4.05
CA ASP A 121 -10.84 5.32 3.23
C ASP A 121 -11.52 6.61 3.66
N GLN A 122 -11.60 6.89 4.97
CA GLN A 122 -12.10 8.18 5.47
C GLN A 122 -11.22 9.35 5.04
N LEU A 123 -9.88 9.20 5.09
CA LEU A 123 -8.95 10.24 4.65
C LEU A 123 -9.08 10.51 3.15
N LEU A 124 -9.21 9.48 2.31
CA LEU A 124 -9.37 9.61 0.86
C LEU A 124 -10.80 10.02 0.45
N SER A 125 -11.81 9.80 1.30
CA SER A 125 -13.21 10.17 1.01
C SER A 125 -13.40 11.68 0.79
N ARG A 126 -12.50 12.49 1.36
CA ARG A 126 -12.47 13.95 1.26
C ARG A 126 -11.82 14.46 -0.03
N GLU A 127 -11.34 13.58 -0.91
CA GLU A 127 -10.88 13.96 -2.24
C GLU A 127 -12.01 14.57 -3.07
N LEU A 128 -11.66 15.51 -3.93
CA LEU A 128 -12.53 15.94 -5.02
C LEU A 128 -12.17 15.16 -6.26
N VAL A 129 -13.18 14.68 -6.96
CA VAL A 129 -13.06 14.00 -8.24
C VAL A 129 -13.85 14.77 -9.28
N LEU A 130 -13.38 14.70 -10.52
CA LEU A 130 -14.06 15.30 -11.64
C LEU A 130 -14.95 14.25 -12.29
N MET A 131 -16.24 14.54 -12.42
CA MET A 131 -17.19 13.70 -13.14
C MET A 131 -17.38 14.24 -14.55
N LEU A 132 -17.02 13.45 -15.55
CA LEU A 132 -17.26 13.74 -16.96
C LEU A 132 -18.53 13.06 -17.44
N ALA A 133 -19.42 13.82 -18.08
CA ALA A 133 -20.63 13.26 -18.68
C ALA A 133 -20.31 12.10 -19.64
N LYS A 134 -21.18 11.07 -19.65
CA LYS A 134 -21.06 9.93 -20.59
C LYS A 134 -22.30 9.70 -21.46
N SER A 135 -23.35 10.50 -21.30
CA SER A 135 -24.57 10.40 -22.11
C SER A 135 -24.30 10.74 -23.58
N GLU A 136 -25.05 10.14 -24.51
CA GLU A 136 -24.93 10.46 -25.94
C GLU A 136 -25.25 11.93 -26.21
N GLN A 137 -26.28 12.48 -25.56
CA GLN A 137 -26.65 13.89 -25.66
C GLN A 137 -25.49 14.83 -25.29
N ALA A 138 -24.75 14.53 -24.21
CA ALA A 138 -23.59 15.32 -23.83
C ALA A 138 -22.42 15.17 -24.81
N LYS A 139 -22.24 14.00 -25.42
CA LYS A 139 -21.21 13.80 -26.45
C LYS A 139 -21.52 14.63 -27.70
N ASP A 140 -22.77 14.61 -28.15
CA ASP A 140 -23.21 15.35 -29.34
C ASP A 140 -23.09 16.86 -29.13
N ALA A 141 -23.55 17.35 -27.97
CA ALA A 141 -23.43 18.76 -27.59
C ALA A 141 -21.96 19.20 -27.50
N PHE A 142 -21.07 18.35 -26.97
CA PHE A 142 -19.64 18.64 -26.91
C PHE A 142 -18.98 18.66 -28.30
N MET A 143 -19.34 17.71 -29.18
CA MET A 143 -18.84 17.68 -30.56
C MET A 143 -19.29 18.90 -31.37
N ALA A 144 -20.52 19.38 -31.15
CA ALA A 144 -21.03 20.59 -31.79
C ALA A 144 -20.28 21.86 -31.38
N MET A 145 -19.67 21.86 -30.19
CA MET A 145 -18.90 22.99 -29.65
C MET A 145 -17.45 23.04 -30.13
N GLN A 146 -16.87 21.90 -30.53
CA GLN A 146 -15.50 21.86 -31.05
C GLN A 146 -15.43 22.51 -32.44
N PRO A 147 -14.37 23.28 -32.74
CA PRO A 147 -14.19 23.84 -34.08
C PRO A 147 -14.14 22.70 -35.10
N LYS A 148 -15.01 22.77 -36.13
CA LYS A 148 -15.00 21.77 -37.21
C LYS A 148 -13.60 21.75 -37.83
N PRO A 149 -12.98 20.57 -38.00
CA PRO A 149 -11.67 20.49 -38.65
C PRO A 149 -11.77 21.10 -40.04
N VAL A 150 -10.92 22.09 -40.31
CA VAL A 150 -10.81 22.72 -41.63
C VAL A 150 -10.37 21.61 -42.58
N ALA A 151 -11.20 21.30 -43.57
CA ALA A 151 -10.86 20.30 -44.57
C ALA A 151 -9.59 20.74 -45.30
N ASP A 152 -8.60 19.85 -45.37
CA ASP A 152 -7.36 20.11 -46.11
C ASP A 152 -7.73 20.42 -47.58
N PRO A 153 -7.39 21.59 -48.14
CA PRO A 153 -7.84 22.01 -49.47
C PRO A 153 -7.46 21.04 -50.58
N ALA A 154 -6.36 20.29 -50.41
CA ALA A 154 -5.95 19.23 -51.32
C ALA A 154 -6.93 18.03 -51.36
N ILE A 155 -7.56 17.71 -50.23
CA ILE A 155 -8.57 16.64 -50.12
C ILE A 155 -9.91 17.08 -50.74
N GLU A 156 -10.24 18.37 -50.65
CA GLU A 156 -11.44 18.95 -51.28
C GLU A 156 -11.32 19.03 -52.81
N GLU A 157 -10.16 19.37 -53.36
CA GLU A 157 -9.90 19.35 -54.81
C GLU A 157 -9.97 17.93 -55.39
N LEU A 158 -9.40 16.94 -54.70
CA LEU A 158 -9.44 15.55 -55.13
C LEU A 158 -10.86 14.96 -55.11
N ARG A 159 -11.71 15.37 -54.16
CA ARG A 159 -13.15 15.05 -54.12
C ARG A 159 -13.92 15.69 -55.29
N LYS A 160 -13.64 16.95 -55.61
CA LYS A 160 -14.28 17.66 -56.75
C LYS A 160 -13.92 17.04 -58.10
N ASN A 161 -12.71 16.52 -58.25
CA ASN A 161 -12.21 15.95 -59.50
C ASN A 161 -12.54 14.45 -59.72
N LYS A 162 -13.31 13.80 -58.82
CA LYS A 162 -13.71 12.37 -58.91
C LYS A 162 -12.54 11.38 -59.20
N LYS A 163 -11.33 11.66 -58.70
CA LYS A 163 -10.12 10.84 -58.90
C LYS A 163 -9.58 10.24 -57.60
N LEU A 164 -10.46 9.81 -56.68
CA LEU A 164 -10.01 9.09 -55.48
C LEU A 164 -9.98 7.58 -55.74
N THR A 165 -8.88 6.92 -55.41
CA THR A 165 -8.82 5.46 -55.36
C THR A 165 -9.44 4.95 -54.05
N LYS A 166 -10.02 3.74 -54.05
CA LYS A 166 -10.67 3.14 -52.85
C LYS A 166 -9.78 3.15 -51.60
N GLN A 167 -8.47 2.91 -51.76
CA GLN A 167 -7.51 2.91 -50.65
C GLN A 167 -7.32 4.32 -50.05
N GLN A 168 -7.27 5.36 -50.89
CA GLN A 168 -7.18 6.74 -50.43
C GLN A 168 -8.47 7.21 -49.73
N GLU A 169 -9.64 6.75 -50.18
CA GLU A 169 -10.91 6.97 -49.47
C GLU A 169 -10.92 6.35 -48.08
N GLU A 170 -10.42 5.11 -47.95
CA GLU A 170 -10.31 4.42 -46.67
C GLU A 170 -9.33 5.11 -45.71
N GLU A 171 -8.17 5.57 -46.19
CA GLU A 171 -7.20 6.31 -45.37
C GLU A 171 -7.73 7.67 -44.92
N ILE A 172 -8.39 8.42 -45.81
CA ILE A 172 -9.02 9.71 -45.46
C ILE A 172 -10.16 9.49 -44.47
N LYS A 173 -10.99 8.47 -44.66
CA LYS A 173 -12.05 8.11 -43.73
C LYS A 173 -11.48 7.68 -42.37
N ALA A 174 -10.41 6.89 -42.36
CA ALA A 174 -9.74 6.47 -41.13
C ALA A 174 -9.11 7.65 -40.39
N LYS A 175 -8.52 8.62 -41.11
CA LYS A 175 -7.96 9.84 -40.54
C LYS A 175 -9.05 10.75 -39.97
N LEU A 176 -10.15 10.95 -40.70
CA LEU A 176 -11.32 11.70 -40.23
C LEU A 176 -11.97 11.02 -39.00
N ASP A 177 -12.09 9.69 -38.99
CA ASP A 177 -12.58 8.93 -37.85
C ASP A 177 -11.63 9.02 -36.65
N ALA A 178 -10.31 9.04 -36.87
CA ALA A 178 -9.31 9.24 -35.83
C ALA A 178 -9.39 10.65 -35.23
N ASP A 179 -9.51 11.68 -36.06
CA ASP A 179 -9.66 13.07 -35.65
C ASP A 179 -11.00 13.30 -34.93
N ALA A 180 -12.09 12.70 -35.40
CA ALA A 180 -13.38 12.73 -34.72
C ALA A 180 -13.33 12.01 -33.36
N ARG A 181 -12.64 10.87 -33.26
CA ARG A 181 -12.41 10.18 -31.97
C ARG A 181 -11.54 11.03 -31.04
N ALA A 182 -10.53 11.71 -31.56
CA ALA A 182 -9.69 12.63 -30.79
C ALA A 182 -10.49 13.86 -30.30
N ALA A 183 -11.43 14.38 -31.10
CA ALA A 183 -12.32 15.47 -30.74
C ALA A 183 -13.49 15.07 -29.82
N SER A 184 -13.77 13.77 -29.67
CA SER A 184 -14.85 13.28 -28.81
C SER A 184 -14.63 13.54 -27.32
N LEU A 185 -15.70 13.59 -26.54
CA LEU A 185 -15.64 13.66 -25.08
C LEU A 185 -14.92 12.42 -24.48
N ASN A 186 -14.97 11.29 -25.18
CA ASN A 186 -14.33 10.04 -24.74
C ASN A 186 -12.81 10.11 -24.69
N SER A 187 -12.18 10.98 -25.50
CA SER A 187 -10.73 11.18 -25.48
C SER A 187 -10.25 12.06 -24.32
N VAL A 188 -11.15 12.78 -23.63
CA VAL A 188 -10.83 13.59 -22.44
C VAL A 188 -10.57 12.66 -21.24
N ARG A 189 -9.32 12.31 -20.98
CA ARG A 189 -8.94 11.29 -19.97
C ARG A 189 -8.14 11.84 -18.78
N THR A 190 -7.70 13.08 -18.83
CA THR A 190 -6.87 13.71 -17.80
C THR A 190 -7.47 15.05 -17.39
N LEU A 191 -7.06 15.54 -16.22
CA LEU A 191 -7.40 16.89 -15.77
C LEU A 191 -6.93 17.94 -16.79
N ASP A 192 -5.72 17.79 -17.33
CA ASP A 192 -5.17 18.74 -18.30
C ASP A 192 -6.08 18.84 -19.55
N SER A 193 -6.56 17.70 -20.08
CA SER A 193 -7.50 17.71 -21.20
C SER A 193 -8.85 18.36 -20.87
N VAL A 194 -9.29 18.26 -19.62
CA VAL A 194 -10.53 18.92 -19.13
C VAL A 194 -10.31 20.42 -19.11
N ILE A 195 -9.20 20.87 -18.50
CA ILE A 195 -8.83 22.29 -18.42
C ILE A 195 -8.66 22.89 -19.81
N GLU A 196 -8.20 22.14 -20.80
CA GLU A 196 -8.05 22.64 -22.17
C GLU A 196 -9.38 22.71 -22.93
N ARG A 197 -10.21 21.65 -22.86
CA ARG A 197 -11.31 21.45 -23.82
C ARG A 197 -12.70 21.73 -23.27
N ILE A 198 -12.86 21.78 -21.95
CA ILE A 198 -14.17 22.00 -21.31
C ILE A 198 -14.29 23.47 -20.90
N PRO A 199 -15.37 24.18 -21.31
CA PRO A 199 -15.49 25.62 -21.06
C PRO A 199 -15.80 25.94 -19.59
N SER A 200 -16.75 25.21 -19.00
CA SER A 200 -17.23 25.41 -17.63
C SER A 200 -17.33 24.09 -16.88
N ILE A 201 -17.10 24.14 -15.57
CA ILE A 201 -17.11 23.00 -14.67
C ILE A 201 -18.06 23.32 -13.52
N SER A 202 -19.18 22.61 -13.43
CA SER A 202 -20.10 22.75 -12.30
C SER A 202 -19.41 22.34 -11.02
N MET A 203 -19.64 23.03 -9.91
CA MET A 203 -19.03 22.69 -8.63
C MET A 203 -20.09 22.34 -7.61
N PHE A 204 -19.92 21.20 -6.94
CA PHE A 204 -20.71 20.87 -5.75
C PHE A 204 -20.56 21.98 -4.69
N PRO A 205 -21.59 22.32 -3.91
CA PRO A 205 -21.49 23.31 -2.85
C PRO A 205 -20.60 22.75 -1.73
N LEU A 206 -19.31 23.01 -1.83
CA LEU A 206 -18.35 22.68 -0.79
C LEU A 206 -18.46 23.75 0.30
N GLN A 207 -18.25 23.37 1.56
CA GLN A 207 -18.00 24.34 2.63
C GLN A 207 -16.64 25.01 2.35
N TYR A 208 -16.69 26.03 1.51
CA TYR A 208 -15.52 26.67 0.88
C TYR A 208 -14.59 27.33 1.90
N SER A 209 -15.07 27.58 3.14
CA SER A 209 -14.28 28.14 4.24
C SER A 209 -13.14 27.23 4.70
N ALA A 210 -13.38 25.91 4.84
CA ALA A 210 -12.36 24.96 5.28
C ALA A 210 -11.29 24.73 4.20
N MET A 211 -11.71 24.64 2.93
CA MET A 211 -10.78 24.44 1.82
C MET A 211 -9.93 25.67 1.50
N LYS A 212 -10.41 26.88 1.78
CA LYS A 212 -9.69 28.12 1.46
C LYS A 212 -8.28 28.12 2.04
N ARG A 213 -8.11 27.72 3.30
CA ARG A 213 -6.82 27.68 3.99
C ARG A 213 -5.89 26.62 3.40
N ASP A 214 -6.41 25.42 3.10
CA ASP A 214 -5.65 24.34 2.45
C ASP A 214 -5.16 24.75 1.04
N ILE A 215 -5.88 25.64 0.36
CA ILE A 215 -5.54 26.15 -0.98
C ILE A 215 -4.53 27.31 -0.90
N VAL A 216 -4.46 28.09 0.19
CA VAL A 216 -3.61 29.29 0.30
C VAL A 216 -2.16 29.04 -0.16
N PRO A 217 -1.48 27.95 0.26
CA PRO A 217 -0.10 27.68 -0.15
C PRO A 217 0.06 27.46 -1.67
N TYR A 218 -1.03 27.13 -2.36
CA TYR A 218 -1.08 26.73 -3.76
C TYR A 218 -1.80 27.74 -4.66
N LEU A 219 -2.11 28.95 -4.16
CA LEU A 219 -2.77 29.99 -4.96
C LEU A 219 -1.99 30.39 -6.23
N ASN A 220 -0.68 30.19 -6.24
CA ASN A 220 0.17 30.48 -7.40
C ASN A 220 0.28 29.31 -8.38
N ASP A 221 -0.38 28.17 -8.11
CA ASP A 221 -0.37 27.03 -9.02
C ASP A 221 -1.12 27.36 -10.32
N GLN A 222 -0.40 27.31 -11.44
CA GLN A 222 -0.95 27.66 -12.75
C GLN A 222 -2.10 26.75 -13.18
N LYS A 223 -2.08 25.46 -12.80
CA LYS A 223 -3.15 24.51 -13.15
C LYS A 223 -4.40 24.80 -12.36
N TRP A 224 -4.27 25.07 -11.06
CA TRP A 224 -5.41 25.47 -10.24
C TRP A 224 -6.03 26.77 -10.73
N ASN A 225 -5.24 27.80 -11.01
CA ASN A 225 -5.75 29.09 -11.49
C ASN A 225 -6.54 28.97 -12.80
N LYS A 226 -6.05 28.16 -13.74
CA LYS A 226 -6.75 27.87 -15.01
C LYS A 226 -8.06 27.09 -14.81
N MET A 227 -8.13 26.24 -13.79
CA MET A 227 -9.35 25.52 -13.48
C MET A 227 -10.35 26.38 -12.71
N GLN A 228 -9.87 27.19 -11.77
CA GLN A 228 -10.68 28.06 -10.93
C GLN A 228 -11.47 29.07 -11.76
N SER A 229 -10.89 29.60 -12.84
CA SER A 229 -11.60 30.50 -13.76
C SER A 229 -12.74 29.84 -14.54
N LYS A 230 -12.80 28.50 -14.55
CA LYS A 230 -13.85 27.70 -15.21
C LYS A 230 -14.87 27.13 -14.24
N LEU A 231 -14.66 27.26 -12.93
CA LEU A 231 -15.59 26.76 -11.93
C LEU A 231 -16.84 27.65 -11.91
N ASP A 232 -17.99 27.04 -12.11
CA ASP A 232 -19.29 27.70 -11.97
C ASP A 232 -19.92 27.32 -10.62
N PRO A 233 -19.97 28.24 -9.64
CA PRO A 233 -20.57 28.00 -8.33
C PRO A 233 -22.11 28.10 -8.34
N SER A 234 -22.74 28.50 -9.45
CA SER A 234 -24.19 28.73 -9.51
C SER A 234 -25.03 27.45 -9.41
N GLU A 235 -24.46 26.30 -9.78
CA GLU A 235 -25.13 24.99 -9.77
C GLU A 235 -24.91 24.24 -8.46
N ALA A 236 -25.43 24.77 -7.35
CA ALA A 236 -25.20 24.21 -6.02
C ALA A 236 -26.06 22.97 -5.69
N ASN A 237 -27.11 22.63 -6.43
CA ASN A 237 -27.94 21.47 -6.09
C ASN A 237 -27.41 20.17 -6.75
N PRO A 238 -27.10 19.10 -5.99
CA PRO A 238 -26.68 17.80 -6.52
C PRO A 238 -27.58 17.26 -7.65
N GLU A 239 -28.89 17.43 -7.54
CA GLU A 239 -29.87 16.93 -8.51
C GLU A 239 -29.77 17.68 -9.84
N THR A 240 -29.57 18.99 -9.77
CA THR A 240 -29.38 19.86 -10.94
C THR A 240 -28.08 19.50 -11.67
N ILE A 241 -26.98 19.27 -10.94
CA ILE A 241 -25.73 18.80 -11.54
C ILE A 241 -25.93 17.47 -12.26
N LEU A 242 -26.67 16.53 -11.66
CA LEU A 242 -26.95 15.22 -12.27
C LEU A 242 -27.76 15.35 -13.57
N GLU A 243 -28.81 16.18 -13.57
CA GLU A 243 -29.62 16.45 -14.75
C GLU A 243 -28.82 17.16 -15.85
N ASN A 244 -27.98 18.12 -15.49
CA ASN A 244 -27.15 18.86 -16.44
C ASN A 244 -26.08 17.98 -17.08
N LEU A 245 -25.46 17.07 -16.32
CA LEU A 245 -24.54 16.06 -16.85
C LEU A 245 -25.26 15.06 -17.77
N LYS A 246 -26.52 14.73 -17.48
CA LYS A 246 -27.32 13.82 -18.31
C LYS A 246 -27.74 14.47 -19.62
N THR A 247 -28.25 15.70 -19.56
CA THR A 247 -28.78 16.47 -20.70
C THR A 247 -27.68 17.12 -21.55
N GLY A 248 -26.44 17.18 -21.05
CA GLY A 248 -25.32 17.79 -21.76
C GLY A 248 -25.26 19.31 -21.64
N LYS A 249 -26.00 19.92 -20.72
CA LYS A 249 -25.86 21.34 -20.37
C LYS A 249 -24.51 21.63 -19.69
N SER A 250 -24.03 20.66 -18.91
CA SER A 250 -22.70 20.70 -18.27
C SER A 250 -21.94 19.43 -18.65
N PHE A 251 -20.66 19.57 -19.02
CA PHE A 251 -19.85 18.42 -19.46
C PHE A 251 -18.99 17.83 -18.34
N ALA A 252 -18.65 18.63 -17.34
CA ALA A 252 -17.86 18.22 -16.19
C ALA A 252 -18.41 18.82 -14.89
N ALA A 253 -18.31 18.06 -13.81
CA ALA A 253 -18.61 18.54 -12.46
C ALA A 253 -17.50 18.15 -11.48
N LEU A 254 -17.14 19.05 -10.57
CA LEU A 254 -16.23 18.80 -9.47
C LEU A 254 -17.03 18.43 -8.22
N ILE A 255 -16.86 17.21 -7.73
CA ILE A 255 -17.63 16.67 -6.60
C ILE A 255 -16.73 15.95 -5.58
N PRO A 256 -17.15 15.86 -4.31
CA PRO A 256 -16.54 14.95 -3.34
C PRO A 256 -16.56 13.48 -3.79
N LYS A 257 -15.52 12.71 -3.46
CA LYS A 257 -15.38 11.30 -3.84
C LYS A 257 -16.44 10.40 -3.19
N ASN A 258 -16.86 10.70 -1.96
CA ASN A 258 -17.96 10.00 -1.28
C ASN A 258 -19.29 10.15 -2.03
N GLU A 259 -19.50 11.25 -2.75
CA GLU A 259 -20.68 11.52 -3.58
C GLU A 259 -20.58 10.93 -4.99
N ALA A 260 -19.38 10.54 -5.44
CA ALA A 260 -19.14 10.10 -6.82
C ALA A 260 -19.95 8.88 -7.25
N ASN A 261 -20.35 8.01 -6.31
CA ASN A 261 -21.20 6.87 -6.59
C ASN A 261 -22.58 7.29 -7.13
N ARG A 262 -23.14 8.42 -6.69
CA ARG A 262 -24.44 8.93 -7.17
C ARG A 262 -24.42 9.29 -8.65
N PHE A 263 -23.26 9.70 -9.17
CA PHE A 263 -23.10 10.17 -10.54
C PHE A 263 -22.58 9.08 -11.51
N LYS A 264 -22.26 7.86 -11.02
CA LYS A 264 -21.68 6.78 -11.85
C LYS A 264 -22.55 6.37 -13.05
N GLU A 265 -23.87 6.54 -12.95
CA GLU A 265 -24.81 6.21 -14.02
C GLU A 265 -24.81 7.21 -15.17
N VAL A 266 -24.45 8.47 -14.92
CA VAL A 266 -24.50 9.57 -15.90
C VAL A 266 -23.13 10.11 -16.28
N ALA A 267 -22.09 9.79 -15.50
CA ALA A 267 -20.75 10.30 -15.69
C ALA A 267 -19.67 9.27 -15.29
N ARG A 268 -18.44 9.49 -15.80
CA ARG A 268 -17.23 8.75 -15.42
C ARG A 268 -16.34 9.62 -14.54
N SER A 269 -15.72 9.01 -13.54
CA SER A 269 -14.80 9.71 -12.64
C SER A 269 -13.40 9.85 -13.25
N LEU A 270 -12.83 11.05 -13.13
CA LEU A 270 -11.42 11.34 -13.33
C LEU A 270 -10.80 11.87 -12.02
N PRO A 271 -9.55 11.48 -11.70
CA PRO A 271 -8.84 12.05 -10.57
C PRO A 271 -8.36 13.48 -10.89
N THR A 272 -8.62 14.44 -10.01
CA THR A 272 -8.17 15.83 -10.20
C THR A 272 -6.73 16.05 -9.76
N ARG A 273 -6.29 15.39 -8.68
CA ARG A 273 -4.88 15.42 -8.19
C ARG A 273 -4.40 16.83 -7.87
N PHE A 274 -5.21 17.59 -7.16
CA PHE A 274 -4.72 18.88 -6.68
C PHE A 274 -3.63 18.70 -5.60
N PRO A 275 -2.64 19.58 -5.52
CA PRO A 275 -1.54 19.47 -4.55
C PRO A 275 -1.98 19.35 -3.08
N TRP A 276 -3.08 20.02 -2.71
CA TRP A 276 -3.63 19.99 -1.34
C TRP A 276 -4.55 18.79 -1.06
N GLN A 277 -4.83 17.93 -2.05
CA GLN A 277 -5.68 16.76 -1.82
C GLN A 277 -4.91 15.65 -1.11
N PRO A 278 -5.59 14.86 -0.25
CA PRO A 278 -4.94 13.81 0.52
C PRO A 278 -4.15 12.81 -0.35
N GLU A 279 -4.65 12.43 -1.54
CA GLU A 279 -3.94 11.52 -2.45
C GLU A 279 -2.58 12.07 -2.93
N ALA A 280 -2.54 13.37 -3.26
CA ALA A 280 -1.33 14.04 -3.73
C ALA A 280 -0.32 14.18 -2.57
N MET A 281 -0.81 14.59 -1.40
CA MET A 281 0.02 14.69 -0.19
C MET A 281 0.65 13.34 0.21
N LEU A 282 -0.09 12.24 0.04
CA LEU A 282 0.40 10.88 0.29
C LEU A 282 1.35 10.37 -0.79
N ARG A 283 1.43 11.02 -1.95
CA ARG A 283 2.37 10.60 -3.01
C ARG A 283 3.76 11.17 -2.79
N ASP A 284 3.83 12.39 -2.28
CA ASP A 284 5.10 13.14 -2.13
C ASP A 284 5.91 12.67 -0.92
N LYS A 285 5.27 11.94 -0.01
CA LYS A 285 5.84 11.44 1.24
C LYS A 285 5.78 9.93 1.28
N ASP A 286 6.77 9.32 1.93
CA ASP A 286 6.78 7.90 2.22
C ASP A 286 5.98 7.60 3.50
N LYS A 287 6.10 8.48 4.49
CA LYS A 287 5.46 8.34 5.79
C LYS A 287 4.88 9.68 6.24
N ILE A 288 3.69 9.65 6.81
CA ILE A 288 3.06 10.81 7.45
C ILE A 288 2.79 10.45 8.90
N TYR A 289 3.17 11.29 9.85
CA TYR A 289 2.86 11.12 11.25
C TYR A 289 1.72 12.04 11.62
N LEU A 290 0.62 11.46 12.08
CA LEU A 290 -0.54 12.18 12.57
C LEU A 290 -0.34 12.43 14.05
N VAL A 291 -0.26 13.70 14.45
CA VAL A 291 0.04 14.09 15.83
C VAL A 291 -1.10 14.91 16.40
N ALA A 292 -1.68 14.44 17.49
CA ALA A 292 -2.68 15.16 18.27
C ALA A 292 -2.07 15.60 19.62
N VAL A 293 -2.23 16.87 19.96
CA VAL A 293 -1.79 17.45 21.22
C VAL A 293 -2.99 18.11 21.89
N GLU A 294 -3.42 17.56 23.03
CA GLU A 294 -4.63 17.97 23.72
C GLU A 294 -4.36 18.22 25.21
N GLN A 295 -5.06 19.19 25.80
CA GLN A 295 -5.06 19.40 27.24
C GLN A 295 -5.98 18.38 27.91
N GLU A 296 -5.44 17.52 28.76
CA GLU A 296 -6.16 16.55 29.59
C GLU A 296 -5.98 16.90 31.06
N GLY A 297 -6.91 17.70 31.61
CA GLY A 297 -6.79 18.22 32.98
C GLY A 297 -5.60 19.16 33.12
N GLU A 298 -4.66 18.84 34.02
CA GLU A 298 -3.41 19.59 34.21
C GLU A 298 -2.26 19.11 33.30
N ARG A 299 -2.45 18.01 32.57
CA ARG A 299 -1.43 17.42 31.70
C ARG A 299 -1.77 17.63 30.24
N ILE A 300 -0.77 17.45 29.39
CA ILE A 300 -0.91 17.52 27.94
C ILE A 300 -0.78 16.10 27.40
N ARG A 301 -1.85 15.56 26.82
CA ARG A 301 -1.84 14.29 26.12
C ARG A 301 -1.29 14.49 24.71
N ILE A 302 -0.35 13.64 24.32
CA ILE A 302 0.23 13.60 22.98
C ILE A 302 -0.02 12.21 22.41
N GLN A 303 -0.61 12.16 21.22
CA GLN A 303 -0.87 10.94 20.48
C GLN A 303 -0.21 11.03 19.11
N VAL A 304 0.45 9.95 18.69
CA VAL A 304 1.14 9.86 17.40
C VAL A 304 0.75 8.56 16.71
N LYS A 305 0.43 8.65 15.41
CA LYS A 305 0.11 7.49 14.57
C LYS A 305 0.87 7.60 13.26
N GLU A 306 1.53 6.52 12.87
CA GLU A 306 2.16 6.44 11.54
C GLU A 306 1.10 6.18 10.46
N LEU A 307 1.19 6.90 9.36
CA LEU A 307 0.51 6.63 8.10
C LEU A 307 1.58 6.35 7.04
N ASP A 308 1.78 5.07 6.72
CA ASP A 308 2.64 4.68 5.61
C ASP A 308 1.92 5.00 4.30
N ALA A 309 2.38 6.04 3.64
CA ALA A 309 1.77 6.59 2.44
C ALA A 309 2.08 5.74 1.21
N PHE A 310 3.16 4.96 1.26
CA PHE A 310 3.54 4.05 0.19
C PHE A 310 2.61 2.82 0.11
N VAL A 311 2.32 2.16 1.24
CA VAL A 311 1.38 1.01 1.28
C VAL A 311 -0.02 1.39 1.77
N ARG A 312 -0.34 2.68 1.92
CA ARG A 312 -1.60 3.20 2.49
C ARG A 312 -2.05 2.38 3.70
N ARG A 313 -1.16 2.28 4.68
CA ARG A 313 -1.40 1.58 5.94
C ARG A 313 -1.32 2.58 7.08
N ILE A 314 -2.32 2.58 7.95
CA ILE A 314 -2.23 3.28 9.24
C ILE A 314 -1.65 2.30 10.27
N GLY A 315 -0.59 2.73 10.93
CA GLY A 315 0.07 2.05 12.03
C GLY A 315 -0.72 2.14 13.33
N LEU A 316 -0.11 1.67 14.40
CA LEU A 316 -0.71 1.74 15.72
C LEU A 316 -0.50 3.12 16.35
N MET A 317 -1.41 3.49 17.23
CA MET A 317 -1.32 4.75 17.97
C MET A 317 -0.44 4.54 19.19
N GLU A 318 0.54 5.41 19.35
CA GLU A 318 1.32 5.55 20.58
C GLU A 318 0.87 6.85 21.28
N SER A 319 0.74 6.81 22.60
CA SER A 319 0.29 7.96 23.38
C SER A 319 1.06 8.11 24.68
N THR A 320 1.27 9.35 25.11
CA THR A 320 1.83 9.66 26.43
C THR A 320 1.32 11.01 26.92
N THR A 321 1.56 11.33 28.19
CA THR A 321 1.20 12.61 28.80
C THR A 321 2.44 13.33 29.30
N VAL A 322 2.52 14.64 29.08
CA VAL A 322 3.58 15.51 29.59
C VAL A 322 3.01 16.59 30.50
N ALA A 323 3.85 17.15 31.37
CA ALA A 323 3.45 18.22 32.27
C ALA A 323 3.58 19.61 31.63
N SER A 324 4.53 19.78 30.71
CA SER A 324 4.88 21.09 30.17
C SER A 324 4.91 21.16 28.65
N VAL A 325 4.55 22.32 28.10
CA VAL A 325 4.54 22.59 26.64
C VAL A 325 5.94 22.43 26.01
N GLN A 326 6.99 22.72 26.77
CA GLN A 326 8.39 22.60 26.32
C GLN A 326 8.81 21.14 26.08
N GLU A 327 8.09 20.17 26.65
CA GLU A 327 8.36 18.74 26.47
C GLU A 327 7.70 18.17 25.21
N ILE A 328 6.73 18.89 24.61
CA ILE A 328 6.02 18.42 23.41
C ILE A 328 6.99 18.02 22.29
N PRO A 329 8.02 18.82 21.92
CA PRO A 329 8.86 18.49 20.77
C PRO A 329 9.64 17.18 20.89
N GLN A 330 10.31 16.98 22.03
CA GLN A 330 11.07 15.76 22.31
C GLN A 330 10.15 14.54 22.41
N THR A 331 8.98 14.70 23.02
CA THR A 331 8.03 13.61 23.19
C THR A 331 7.40 13.19 21.87
N VAL A 332 7.07 14.14 20.98
CA VAL A 332 6.59 13.82 19.62
C VAL A 332 7.64 13.03 18.85
N ALA A 333 8.91 13.45 18.87
CA ALA A 333 9.99 12.73 18.18
C ALA A 333 10.22 11.33 18.76
N PHE A 334 10.15 11.17 20.08
CA PHE A 334 10.23 9.87 20.75
C PHE A 334 9.09 8.94 20.33
N LEU A 335 7.84 9.41 20.34
CA LEU A 335 6.68 8.62 19.89
C LEU A 335 6.75 8.33 18.38
N GLN A 336 7.26 9.27 17.59
CA GLN A 336 7.53 9.09 16.17
C GLN A 336 8.49 7.92 15.92
N ARG A 337 9.58 7.82 16.70
CA ARG A 337 10.50 6.67 16.65
C ARG A 337 9.83 5.36 17.03
N ARG A 338 8.96 5.35 18.05
CA ARG A 338 8.26 4.14 18.51
C ARG A 338 7.27 3.60 17.49
N CYS A 339 6.52 4.47 16.84
CA CYS A 339 5.53 4.06 15.83
C CYS A 339 6.14 3.78 14.45
N PHE A 340 7.40 4.15 14.20
CA PHE A 340 8.05 3.98 12.90
C PHE A 340 8.21 2.52 12.50
N THR A 341 7.67 2.19 11.33
CA THR A 341 7.79 0.88 10.71
C THR A 341 8.80 0.92 9.53
N PRO A 342 10.00 0.32 9.65
CA PRO A 342 10.95 0.28 8.54
C PRO A 342 10.45 -0.58 7.38
N MET A 343 10.88 -0.23 6.16
CA MET A 343 10.51 -0.91 4.92
C MET A 343 11.71 -1.56 4.23
N ALA A 344 11.47 -2.72 3.63
CA ALA A 344 12.39 -3.39 2.73
C ALA A 344 11.71 -3.65 1.37
N ARG A 345 12.47 -3.59 0.29
CA ARG A 345 12.01 -3.99 -1.05
C ARG A 345 12.27 -5.49 -1.22
N ILE A 346 11.29 -6.22 -1.73
CA ILE A 346 11.47 -7.62 -2.12
C ILE A 346 11.97 -7.61 -3.56
N GLU A 347 13.27 -7.88 -3.77
CA GLU A 347 13.88 -7.87 -5.10
C GLU A 347 13.52 -9.13 -5.87
N ASP A 348 13.66 -10.26 -5.19
CA ASP A 348 13.35 -11.56 -5.74
C ASP A 348 12.78 -12.50 -4.68
N ASN A 349 12.08 -13.51 -5.15
CA ASN A 349 11.49 -14.52 -4.29
C ASN A 349 11.22 -15.80 -5.07
N ASP A 350 11.33 -16.93 -4.38
CA ASP A 350 10.76 -18.20 -4.80
C ASP A 350 9.55 -18.54 -3.87
N ASN A 351 9.30 -19.83 -3.61
CA ASN A 351 8.23 -20.28 -2.73
C ASN A 351 8.62 -20.31 -1.24
N LYS A 352 9.90 -20.39 -0.91
CA LYS A 352 10.44 -20.60 0.44
C LYS A 352 11.42 -19.50 0.86
N THR A 353 12.04 -18.80 -0.09
CA THR A 353 13.09 -17.83 0.15
C THR A 353 12.81 -16.52 -0.61
N ALA A 354 13.19 -15.41 0.01
CA ALA A 354 13.13 -14.07 -0.57
C ALA A 354 14.47 -13.37 -0.38
N VAL A 355 14.82 -12.50 -1.33
CA VAL A 355 15.91 -11.53 -1.19
C VAL A 355 15.28 -10.17 -0.93
N VAL A 356 15.58 -9.60 0.24
CA VAL A 356 15.05 -8.31 0.67
C VAL A 356 16.16 -7.28 0.77
N ARG A 357 15.89 -6.06 0.32
CA ARG A 357 16.80 -4.91 0.42
C ARG A 357 16.21 -3.85 1.33
N VAL A 358 16.92 -3.52 2.40
CA VAL A 358 16.48 -2.55 3.41
C VAL A 358 16.64 -1.13 2.88
N ARG A 359 15.63 -0.28 3.08
CA ARG A 359 15.68 1.12 2.66
C ARG A 359 16.52 1.95 3.64
N ALA A 360 17.29 2.91 3.13
CA ALA A 360 18.08 3.88 3.93
C ALA A 360 19.11 3.25 4.90
N THR A 361 19.35 1.94 4.83
CA THR A 361 20.31 1.27 5.72
C THR A 361 21.73 1.78 5.53
N GLY A 362 22.11 2.18 4.30
CA GLY A 362 23.43 2.75 4.02
C GLY A 362 23.64 4.14 4.61
N LEU A 363 22.57 4.80 5.06
CA LEU A 363 22.61 6.09 5.75
C LEU A 363 22.58 5.93 7.27
N ALA A 364 22.32 4.73 7.80
CA ALA A 364 22.26 4.50 9.24
C ALA A 364 23.66 4.65 9.85
N THR A 365 23.81 5.61 10.77
CA THR A 365 25.08 5.91 11.45
C THR A 365 25.21 5.23 12.82
N SER A 366 24.11 4.71 13.37
CA SER A 366 24.04 4.07 14.69
C SER A 366 23.44 2.67 14.60
N PRO A 367 23.93 1.69 15.39
CA PRO A 367 23.36 0.34 15.47
C PRO A 367 21.95 0.33 16.06
N ASP A 368 21.54 1.39 16.76
CA ASP A 368 20.19 1.53 17.33
C ASP A 368 19.22 2.25 16.39
N SER A 369 19.64 2.54 15.14
CA SER A 369 18.80 3.25 14.18
C SER A 369 17.50 2.48 13.94
N PRO A 370 16.32 3.15 14.01
CA PRO A 370 15.02 2.49 13.86
C PRO A 370 14.79 1.92 12.45
N VAL A 371 15.62 2.32 11.48
CA VAL A 371 15.59 1.84 10.08
C VAL A 371 16.13 0.42 9.93
N LEU A 372 16.94 -0.04 10.88
CA LEU A 372 17.65 -1.30 10.74
C LEU A 372 16.70 -2.50 10.80
N ILE A 373 16.89 -3.38 9.82
CA ILE A 373 16.29 -4.70 9.74
C ILE A 373 17.45 -5.69 9.68
N GLY A 374 17.46 -6.67 10.59
CA GLY A 374 18.52 -7.68 10.66
C GLY A 374 18.00 -9.08 10.91
N PRO A 375 18.91 -10.07 11.02
CA PRO A 375 18.58 -11.45 11.32
C PRO A 375 17.64 -11.61 12.52
N GLY A 376 16.65 -12.48 12.39
CA GLY A 376 15.61 -12.74 13.39
C GLY A 376 14.41 -11.78 13.34
N ASP A 377 14.50 -10.65 12.63
CA ASP A 377 13.34 -9.78 12.39
C ASP A 377 12.33 -10.43 11.43
N ILE A 378 11.05 -10.07 11.55
CA ILE A 378 9.99 -10.58 10.68
C ILE A 378 9.36 -9.44 9.90
N LEU A 379 9.09 -9.68 8.61
CA LEU A 379 8.50 -8.71 7.71
C LEU A 379 7.14 -9.22 7.19
N ALA A 380 6.17 -8.31 7.09
CA ALA A 380 4.88 -8.55 6.46
C ALA A 380 4.92 -7.99 5.03
N PRO A 381 4.69 -8.81 3.98
CA PRO A 381 4.81 -8.39 2.60
C PRO A 381 3.51 -7.72 2.07
N TYR A 382 3.72 -6.70 1.26
CA TYR A 382 2.71 -5.92 0.56
C TYR A 382 3.01 -5.88 -0.94
N ILE A 383 1.97 -6.05 -1.75
CA ILE A 383 2.03 -5.89 -3.20
C ILE A 383 1.31 -4.59 -3.56
N ARG A 384 2.03 -3.70 -4.22
CA ARG A 384 1.48 -2.46 -4.80
C ARG A 384 1.61 -2.52 -6.31
N ARG A 385 0.50 -2.37 -7.04
CA ARG A 385 0.49 -2.24 -8.50
C ARG A 385 0.02 -0.85 -8.87
N ASP A 386 0.86 -0.13 -9.59
CA ASP A 386 0.56 1.23 -10.00
C ASP A 386 -0.04 1.29 -11.41
N ASP A 387 -0.86 2.31 -11.67
CA ASP A 387 -1.28 2.69 -13.02
C ASP A 387 -0.14 3.37 -13.80
N LEU A 388 -0.43 3.84 -15.02
CA LEU A 388 0.53 4.63 -15.82
C LEU A 388 0.99 5.91 -15.13
N ASN A 389 0.21 6.40 -14.16
CA ASN A 389 0.43 7.67 -13.49
C ASN A 389 1.10 7.53 -12.12
N GLY A 390 1.30 6.30 -11.62
CA GLY A 390 1.91 6.02 -10.32
C GLY A 390 0.91 5.83 -9.17
N ASN A 391 -0.40 5.82 -9.45
CA ASN A 391 -1.43 5.62 -8.44
C ASN A 391 -1.64 4.12 -8.18
N PRO A 392 -1.81 3.70 -6.91
CA PRO A 392 -2.05 2.30 -6.60
C PRO A 392 -3.41 1.87 -7.16
N THR A 393 -3.39 0.97 -8.13
CA THR A 393 -4.57 0.26 -8.65
C THR A 393 -4.90 -0.97 -7.83
N GLN A 394 -3.87 -1.61 -7.30
CA GLN A 394 -3.98 -2.74 -6.40
C GLN A 394 -3.01 -2.50 -5.27
N LEU A 395 -3.51 -2.58 -4.06
CA LEU A 395 -2.72 -2.52 -2.86
C LEU A 395 -3.20 -3.66 -1.98
N GLN A 396 -2.34 -4.66 -1.81
CA GLN A 396 -2.70 -5.91 -1.18
C GLN A 396 -1.70 -6.26 -0.09
N ASN A 397 -2.19 -6.36 1.14
CA ASN A 397 -1.51 -7.07 2.20
C ASN A 397 -1.66 -8.57 1.96
N LEU A 398 -0.56 -9.32 1.96
CA LEU A 398 -0.60 -10.77 1.86
C LEU A 398 -0.86 -11.36 3.25
N ALA A 399 -2.14 -11.54 3.59
CA ALA A 399 -2.55 -12.12 4.86
C ALA A 399 -1.89 -13.49 5.10
N PHE A 400 -1.57 -13.77 6.37
CA PHE A 400 -0.90 -15.01 6.80
C PHE A 400 0.38 -15.34 6.00
N THR A 401 1.10 -14.31 5.58
CA THR A 401 2.38 -14.42 4.88
C THR A 401 3.40 -13.56 5.60
N TYR A 402 4.52 -14.16 6.00
CA TYR A 402 5.60 -13.49 6.72
C TYR A 402 6.95 -13.92 6.15
N ILE A 403 7.92 -13.01 6.23
CA ILE A 403 9.31 -13.25 5.81
C ILE A 403 10.18 -13.10 7.06
N ALA A 404 10.77 -14.19 7.55
CA ALA A 404 11.75 -14.13 8.63
C ALA A 404 13.13 -13.85 8.02
N VAL A 405 13.77 -12.76 8.43
CA VAL A 405 15.10 -12.35 7.93
C VAL A 405 16.15 -13.27 8.52
N THR A 406 16.94 -13.93 7.68
CA THR A 406 17.83 -15.03 8.09
C THR A 406 19.30 -14.62 8.13
N GLU A 407 19.93 -14.45 6.97
CA GLU A 407 21.36 -14.16 6.87
C GLU A 407 21.62 -12.93 5.98
N PRO A 408 22.61 -12.10 6.32
CA PRO A 408 23.02 -10.99 5.47
C PRO A 408 23.62 -11.52 4.16
N ILE A 409 23.31 -10.83 3.06
CA ILE A 409 23.96 -11.00 1.76
C ILE A 409 25.10 -9.99 1.64
N ASP A 410 24.78 -8.73 1.90
CA ASP A 410 25.70 -7.60 1.96
C ASP A 410 25.22 -6.61 3.03
N GLY A 411 25.75 -5.39 3.03
CA GLY A 411 25.38 -4.36 4.01
C GLY A 411 23.91 -3.93 3.97
N ALA A 412 23.18 -4.15 2.87
CA ALA A 412 21.80 -3.70 2.68
C ALA A 412 20.79 -4.80 2.30
N ARG A 413 21.28 -5.95 1.82
CA ARG A 413 20.47 -7.09 1.39
C ARG A 413 20.56 -8.25 2.37
N TYR A 414 19.43 -8.92 2.54
CA TYR A 414 19.30 -10.09 3.39
C TYR A 414 18.49 -11.18 2.70
N TYR A 415 18.78 -12.42 3.05
CA TYR A 415 17.86 -13.51 2.80
C TYR A 415 16.72 -13.49 3.81
N GLY A 416 15.57 -13.99 3.37
CA GLY A 416 14.46 -14.27 4.27
C GLY A 416 13.76 -15.57 3.94
N ALA A 417 13.37 -16.32 4.96
CA ALA A 417 12.53 -17.51 4.85
C ALA A 417 11.05 -17.10 4.80
N ILE A 418 10.32 -17.56 3.79
CA ILE A 418 8.90 -17.26 3.57
C ILE A 418 8.04 -18.30 4.29
N PHE A 419 7.16 -17.83 5.16
CA PHE A 419 6.10 -18.61 5.77
C PHE A 419 4.75 -18.08 5.28
N ALA A 420 4.06 -18.87 4.45
CA ALA A 420 2.80 -18.44 3.81
C ALA A 420 1.70 -19.49 3.99
N ALA A 421 0.46 -19.03 4.18
CA ALA A 421 -0.70 -19.92 4.21
C ALA A 421 -0.99 -20.59 2.85
N SER A 422 -0.73 -19.87 1.76
CA SER A 422 -0.90 -20.36 0.38
C SER A 422 0.45 -20.48 -0.31
N ARG A 423 0.69 -21.62 -0.99
CA ARG A 423 1.88 -21.78 -1.83
C ARG A 423 1.87 -20.74 -2.95
N GLY A 424 3.02 -20.12 -3.19
CA GLY A 424 3.17 -19.14 -4.26
C GLY A 424 2.52 -17.77 -3.99
N ALA A 425 2.16 -17.44 -2.74
CA ALA A 425 1.53 -16.15 -2.40
C ALA A 425 2.32 -14.92 -2.89
N LEU A 426 3.66 -15.04 -2.97
CA LEU A 426 4.57 -13.99 -3.46
C LEU A 426 4.99 -14.18 -4.94
N VAL A 427 4.60 -15.28 -5.59
CA VAL A 427 5.03 -15.66 -6.96
C VAL A 427 4.09 -15.07 -8.01
N ALA A 428 3.87 -13.76 -7.95
CA ALA A 428 3.17 -13.04 -9.02
C ALA A 428 4.13 -12.79 -10.21
N ALA A 429 3.59 -12.60 -11.42
CA ALA A 429 4.41 -12.21 -12.57
C ALA A 429 5.16 -10.89 -12.28
N LYS A 430 6.46 -10.85 -12.58
CA LYS A 430 7.26 -9.62 -12.46
C LYS A 430 6.79 -8.64 -13.54
N ASN A 431 6.22 -7.52 -13.11
CA ASN A 431 5.83 -6.41 -13.99
C ASN A 431 6.48 -5.14 -13.45
N ARG A 432 7.01 -4.29 -14.34
CA ARG A 432 7.62 -2.99 -13.99
C ARG A 432 6.69 -2.10 -13.14
N ARG A 433 5.37 -2.28 -13.24
CA ARG A 433 4.37 -1.54 -12.45
C ARG A 433 4.04 -2.15 -11.09
N THR A 434 4.53 -3.35 -10.80
CA THR A 434 4.28 -4.04 -9.53
C THR A 434 5.49 -3.90 -8.64
N ARG A 435 5.33 -3.16 -7.54
CA ARG A 435 6.31 -3.00 -6.48
C ARG A 435 5.98 -3.96 -5.34
N ARG A 436 6.99 -4.69 -4.86
CA ARG A 436 6.87 -5.59 -3.73
C ARG A 436 7.72 -5.04 -2.60
N VAL A 437 7.07 -4.77 -1.48
CA VAL A 437 7.74 -4.28 -0.28
C VAL A 437 7.31 -5.12 0.91
N ALA A 438 8.12 -5.11 1.96
CA ALA A 438 7.79 -5.73 3.21
C ALA A 438 8.04 -4.71 4.32
N LEU A 439 7.12 -4.66 5.28
CA LEU A 439 7.22 -3.81 6.45
C LEU A 439 7.61 -4.66 7.66
N LYS A 440 8.49 -4.15 8.53
CA LYS A 440 8.83 -4.86 9.77
C LYS A 440 7.60 -5.02 10.65
N VAL A 441 7.42 -6.22 11.18
CA VAL A 441 6.34 -6.56 12.10
C VAL A 441 6.73 -6.08 13.49
N GLN A 442 5.80 -5.41 14.16
CA GLN A 442 5.95 -4.96 15.54
C GLN A 442 4.68 -5.39 16.30
N PRO A 443 4.77 -6.40 17.16
CA PRO A 443 3.67 -6.79 18.04
C PRO A 443 3.45 -5.74 19.13
N HIS A 444 2.19 -5.39 19.38
CA HIS A 444 1.81 -4.43 20.41
C HIS A 444 0.75 -4.97 21.37
N TYR A 445 0.05 -6.03 20.97
CA TYR A 445 -1.00 -6.65 21.76
C TYR A 445 -0.46 -7.87 22.52
N PRO A 446 -0.98 -8.15 23.72
CA PRO A 446 -0.56 -9.33 24.49
C PRO A 446 -1.02 -10.65 23.84
N THR A 447 -2.10 -10.61 23.06
CA THR A 447 -2.72 -11.76 22.40
C THR A 447 -3.23 -11.37 21.02
N THR A 448 -3.56 -12.38 20.20
CA THR A 448 -4.28 -12.20 18.93
C THR A 448 -5.46 -13.15 18.90
N GLU A 449 -6.65 -12.63 18.60
CA GLU A 449 -7.85 -13.44 18.41
C GLU A 449 -7.92 -13.92 16.96
N LEU A 450 -7.94 -15.24 16.73
CA LEU A 450 -8.09 -15.84 15.41
C LEU A 450 -9.57 -16.12 15.15
N LYS A 451 -10.14 -15.46 14.12
CA LYS A 451 -11.52 -15.68 13.67
C LYS A 451 -11.56 -16.49 12.38
N LEU A 452 -12.26 -17.63 12.41
CA LEU A 452 -12.45 -18.52 11.27
C LEU A 452 -13.82 -18.27 10.62
N GLY A 453 -13.80 -17.94 9.33
CA GLY A 453 -14.99 -17.79 8.50
C GLY A 453 -14.99 -18.76 7.31
N ILE A 454 -16.10 -18.81 6.60
CA ILE A 454 -16.29 -19.54 5.36
C ILE A 454 -16.12 -18.59 4.17
N ARG A 455 -15.35 -19.00 3.17
CA ARG A 455 -15.13 -18.24 1.93
C ARG A 455 -16.45 -17.87 1.27
N ALA A 456 -16.51 -16.65 0.75
CA ALA A 456 -17.66 -16.06 0.07
C ALA A 456 -18.94 -15.93 0.92
N GLN A 457 -18.89 -16.17 2.23
CA GLN A 457 -20.00 -15.93 3.16
C GLN A 457 -19.58 -14.90 4.20
N ALA A 458 -20.10 -13.67 4.06
CA ALA A 458 -19.87 -12.62 5.03
C ALA A 458 -20.42 -13.02 6.40
N ASN A 459 -19.71 -12.67 7.47
CA ASN A 459 -20.08 -12.96 8.87
C ASN A 459 -20.32 -14.43 9.23
N SER A 460 -19.86 -15.36 8.38
CA SER A 460 -19.86 -16.78 8.71
C SER A 460 -18.86 -17.09 9.83
N ALA A 461 -19.14 -18.18 10.54
CA ALA A 461 -18.31 -18.73 11.61
C ALA A 461 -18.07 -20.22 11.35
N VAL A 462 -16.90 -20.71 11.74
CA VAL A 462 -16.57 -22.14 11.74
C VAL A 462 -16.42 -22.59 13.20
N PRO A 463 -17.51 -22.95 13.90
CA PRO A 463 -17.44 -23.34 15.30
C PRO A 463 -16.87 -24.76 15.47
N GLY A 464 -16.21 -25.00 16.60
CA GLY A 464 -15.72 -26.32 16.99
C GLY A 464 -14.51 -26.83 16.19
N ALA A 465 -13.95 -26.02 15.29
CA ALA A 465 -12.72 -26.35 14.58
C ALA A 465 -11.55 -26.47 15.57
N GLU A 466 -10.76 -27.54 15.43
CA GLU A 466 -9.59 -27.83 16.24
C GLU A 466 -8.39 -27.04 15.72
N VAL A 467 -7.72 -26.33 16.62
CA VAL A 467 -6.57 -25.50 16.30
C VAL A 467 -5.34 -26.09 16.96
N TYR A 468 -4.35 -26.39 16.13
CA TYR A 468 -3.05 -26.90 16.57
C TYR A 468 -1.96 -25.89 16.25
N LEU A 469 -0.99 -25.75 17.13
CA LEU A 469 0.19 -24.92 16.98
C LEU A 469 1.39 -25.78 16.60
N ARG A 470 2.19 -25.28 15.67
CA ARG A 470 3.46 -25.89 15.26
C ARG A 470 4.52 -24.81 15.13
N THR A 471 5.69 -25.06 15.72
CA THR A 471 6.87 -24.21 15.51
C THR A 471 7.36 -24.37 14.07
N PRO A 472 7.67 -23.27 13.35
CA PRO A 472 8.12 -23.36 11.97
C PRO A 472 9.34 -24.29 11.81
N GLY A 473 9.15 -25.37 11.06
CA GLY A 473 10.17 -26.37 10.75
C GLY A 473 10.45 -27.42 11.85
N SER A 474 9.80 -27.36 13.01
CA SER A 474 9.69 -28.48 13.95
C SER A 474 8.57 -29.43 13.50
N ASP A 475 8.57 -30.70 13.92
CA ASP A 475 7.44 -31.64 13.74
C ASP A 475 6.48 -31.69 14.95
N ASP A 476 6.78 -30.94 16.02
CA ASP A 476 5.92 -30.87 17.20
C ASP A 476 4.60 -30.14 16.90
N LEU A 477 3.50 -30.84 17.12
CA LEU A 477 2.14 -30.36 16.88
C LEU A 477 1.36 -30.40 18.19
N GLN A 478 1.14 -29.22 18.76
CA GLN A 478 0.48 -29.06 20.06
C GLN A 478 -0.95 -28.60 19.86
N MET A 479 -1.92 -29.24 20.53
CA MET A 479 -3.31 -28.79 20.47
C MET A 479 -3.46 -27.51 21.32
N VAL A 480 -3.97 -26.45 20.71
CA VAL A 480 -4.24 -25.17 21.39
C VAL A 480 -5.63 -25.20 21.99
N GLY A 481 -6.62 -25.62 21.19
CA GLY A 481 -8.01 -25.65 21.61
C GLY A 481 -8.98 -25.80 20.44
N ARG A 482 -10.24 -25.45 20.70
CA ARG A 482 -11.31 -25.43 19.69
C ARG A 482 -11.92 -24.04 19.61
N THR A 483 -12.36 -23.67 18.42
CA THR A 483 -13.09 -22.41 18.21
C THR A 483 -14.46 -22.43 18.88
N ASP A 484 -14.86 -21.27 19.40
CA ASP A 484 -16.15 -21.05 20.03
C ASP A 484 -17.32 -21.01 19.00
N TRP A 485 -18.53 -20.72 19.48
CA TRP A 485 -19.72 -20.58 18.62
C TRP A 485 -19.62 -19.43 17.60
N ARG A 486 -18.73 -18.45 17.82
CA ARG A 486 -18.44 -17.33 16.91
C ARG A 486 -17.34 -17.68 15.91
N GLY A 487 -16.75 -18.88 16.01
CA GLY A 487 -15.62 -19.31 15.20
C GLY A 487 -14.30 -18.67 15.63
N MET A 488 -14.15 -18.28 16.89
CA MET A 488 -13.01 -17.52 17.41
C MET A 488 -12.20 -18.34 18.42
N ILE A 489 -10.91 -18.05 18.51
CA ILE A 489 -10.00 -18.61 19.51
C ILE A 489 -8.87 -17.61 19.82
N ASP A 490 -8.49 -17.50 21.09
CA ASP A 490 -7.37 -16.65 21.51
C ASP A 490 -6.03 -17.36 21.34
N LEU A 491 -5.08 -16.64 20.73
CA LEU A 491 -3.70 -17.07 20.58
C LEU A 491 -2.84 -16.39 21.64
N THR A 492 -2.30 -17.18 22.57
CA THR A 492 -1.60 -16.70 23.78
C THR A 492 -0.11 -17.02 23.79
N LYS A 493 0.40 -17.80 22.83
CA LYS A 493 1.81 -18.17 22.79
C LYS A 493 2.65 -16.98 22.32
N ILE A 494 3.39 -16.39 23.26
CA ILE A 494 4.22 -15.18 23.07
C ILE A 494 5.73 -15.43 23.08
N GLU A 495 6.15 -16.66 23.37
CA GLU A 495 7.58 -17.02 23.34
C GLU A 495 8.14 -16.94 21.93
N ASN A 496 9.40 -16.52 21.83
CA ASN A 496 10.13 -16.42 20.57
C ASN A 496 10.71 -17.78 20.18
N PRO A 497 10.22 -18.45 19.12
CA PRO A 497 10.67 -19.80 18.82
C PRO A 497 12.00 -19.81 18.06
N THR A 498 12.68 -20.96 18.10
CA THR A 498 13.74 -21.28 17.15
C THR A 498 13.12 -21.91 15.91
N ILE A 499 13.20 -21.20 14.79
CA ILE A 499 12.67 -21.70 13.52
C ILE A 499 13.71 -22.54 12.80
N THR A 500 13.23 -23.48 12.01
CA THR A 500 14.04 -24.28 11.09
C THR A 500 13.64 -23.93 9.66
N TYR A 501 14.62 -23.59 8.82
CA TYR A 501 14.39 -23.16 7.45
C TYR A 501 15.38 -23.79 6.47
N ASP A 502 14.96 -23.90 5.21
CA ASP A 502 15.82 -24.38 4.13
C ASP A 502 16.72 -23.22 3.68
N GLN A 503 18.03 -23.37 3.83
CA GLN A 503 18.98 -22.40 3.33
C GLN A 503 19.10 -22.57 1.81
N PRO A 504 18.93 -21.51 1.01
CA PRO A 504 19.05 -21.61 -0.44
C PRO A 504 20.50 -21.91 -0.83
N THR A 505 20.83 -23.19 -1.06
CA THR A 505 22.08 -23.60 -1.74
C THR A 505 21.96 -23.49 -3.25
N SER A 506 20.77 -23.76 -3.76
CA SER A 506 20.40 -23.56 -5.15
C SER A 506 18.97 -23.03 -5.23
N SER A 507 18.77 -21.99 -6.02
CA SER A 507 17.44 -21.55 -6.42
C SER A 507 17.36 -21.61 -7.94
N SER A 508 16.20 -21.94 -8.48
CA SER A 508 15.96 -21.81 -9.93
C SER A 508 15.98 -20.34 -10.39
N VAL A 509 16.04 -19.40 -9.43
CA VAL A 509 16.07 -17.97 -9.66
C VAL A 509 17.52 -17.48 -9.64
N ASP A 510 18.01 -17.05 -10.80
CA ASP A 510 19.40 -16.60 -11.02
C ASP A 510 19.87 -15.54 -9.99
N MET A 511 19.03 -14.53 -9.70
CA MET A 511 19.38 -13.48 -8.73
C MET A 511 19.58 -14.01 -7.30
N ILE A 512 18.82 -15.03 -6.89
CA ILE A 512 18.96 -15.66 -5.58
C ILE A 512 20.28 -16.45 -5.54
N ALA A 513 20.63 -17.14 -6.62
CA ALA A 513 21.92 -17.83 -6.74
C ALA A 513 23.11 -16.84 -6.71
N ARG A 514 23.04 -15.73 -7.45
CA ARG A 514 24.06 -14.67 -7.44
C ARG A 514 24.25 -14.05 -6.07
N ALA A 515 23.16 -13.73 -5.38
CA ALA A 515 23.21 -13.23 -4.02
C ALA A 515 23.93 -14.21 -3.07
N ARG A 516 23.90 -15.52 -3.36
CA ARG A 516 24.48 -16.55 -2.49
C ARG A 516 25.98 -16.61 -2.68
N ALA A 517 26.43 -16.56 -3.93
CA ALA A 517 27.84 -16.44 -4.26
C ALA A 517 28.46 -15.19 -3.60
N THR A 518 27.75 -14.05 -3.67
CA THR A 518 28.16 -12.81 -2.98
C THR A 518 28.30 -12.99 -1.47
N ALA A 519 27.32 -13.62 -0.82
CA ALA A 519 27.34 -13.84 0.63
C ALA A 519 28.50 -14.77 1.06
N ILE A 520 28.73 -15.85 0.32
CA ILE A 520 29.84 -16.80 0.57
C ILE A 520 31.18 -16.08 0.42
N ARG A 521 31.34 -15.30 -0.64
CA ARG A 521 32.56 -14.53 -0.91
C ARG A 521 32.86 -13.51 0.18
N LEU A 522 31.85 -12.77 0.65
CA LEU A 522 32.03 -11.80 1.73
C LEU A 522 32.41 -12.49 3.03
N LYS A 523 31.81 -13.65 3.32
CA LYS A 523 32.16 -14.46 4.49
C LYS A 523 33.60 -14.97 4.42
N SER A 524 34.04 -15.48 3.28
CA SER A 524 35.43 -15.93 3.10
C SER A 524 36.43 -14.78 3.18
N LEU A 525 36.08 -13.58 2.67
CA LEU A 525 36.91 -12.39 2.81
C LEU A 525 37.04 -11.95 4.28
N GLN A 526 35.96 -12.00 5.06
CA GLN A 526 35.97 -11.68 6.48
C GLN A 526 36.80 -12.71 7.29
N GLU A 527 36.64 -14.00 6.99
CA GLU A 527 37.42 -15.09 7.61
C GLU A 527 38.91 -14.93 7.28
N ASN A 528 39.25 -14.70 6.02
CA ASN A 528 40.64 -14.46 5.61
C ASN A 528 41.22 -13.18 6.24
N GLN A 529 40.45 -12.10 6.38
CA GLN A 529 40.90 -10.87 7.06
C GLN A 529 41.13 -11.08 8.56
N SER A 530 40.39 -11.98 9.20
CA SER A 530 40.63 -12.36 10.60
C SER A 530 41.85 -13.28 10.77
N GLU A 531 42.24 -14.01 9.73
CA GLU A 531 43.40 -14.93 9.74
C GLU A 531 44.70 -14.28 9.21
N THR A 532 44.62 -13.24 8.38
CA THR A 532 45.79 -12.50 7.84
C THR A 532 46.04 -11.18 8.58
N ALA A 533 46.42 -11.29 9.86
CA ALA A 533 47.21 -10.25 10.53
C ALA A 533 48.73 -10.37 10.21
N GLY A 534 49.11 -11.22 9.24
CA GLY A 534 50.49 -11.31 8.75
C GLY A 534 50.60 -12.21 7.52
N GLY A 535 50.79 -11.61 6.34
CA GLY A 535 51.14 -12.37 5.14
C GLY A 535 50.84 -11.63 3.85
N ASN A 536 51.88 -11.00 3.27
CA ASN A 536 51.84 -10.42 1.94
C ASN A 536 51.68 -11.53 0.89
N THR A 537 50.71 -11.40 -0.02
CA THR A 537 50.70 -12.17 -1.28
C THR A 537 50.49 -11.24 -2.46
N GLN A 538 51.54 -11.14 -3.29
CA GLN A 538 51.51 -10.56 -4.63
C GLN A 538 51.22 -11.69 -5.63
N GLY A 539 50.29 -11.44 -6.56
CA GLY A 539 50.00 -12.33 -7.69
C GLY A 539 48.68 -11.95 -8.33
N ALA A 540 48.77 -11.32 -9.51
CA ALA A 540 47.68 -10.65 -10.19
C ALA A 540 46.85 -11.60 -11.09
N ASP A 541 45.55 -11.65 -10.82
CA ASP A 541 44.48 -11.50 -11.82
C ASP A 541 43.59 -10.35 -11.29
N ASP A 542 42.92 -9.59 -12.15
CA ASP A 542 42.02 -8.51 -11.69
C ASP A 542 40.99 -9.12 -10.72
N PRO A 543 40.99 -8.76 -9.42
CA PRO A 543 40.20 -9.44 -8.40
C PRO A 543 38.69 -9.39 -8.71
N ALA A 544 38.25 -8.42 -9.51
CA ALA A 544 36.88 -8.34 -10.00
C ALA A 544 36.54 -9.43 -11.04
N VAL A 545 37.49 -9.80 -11.91
CA VAL A 545 37.30 -10.82 -12.96
C VAL A 545 37.32 -12.22 -12.37
N ALA A 546 38.24 -12.49 -11.44
CA ALA A 546 38.26 -13.75 -10.68
C ALA A 546 36.99 -13.92 -9.82
N ALA A 547 36.49 -12.83 -9.24
CA ALA A 547 35.22 -12.83 -8.49
C ALA A 547 34.00 -13.10 -9.38
N ALA A 548 33.94 -12.50 -10.57
CA ALA A 548 32.86 -12.75 -11.52
C ALA A 548 32.85 -14.21 -12.00
N ALA A 549 34.02 -14.79 -12.27
CA ALA A 549 34.14 -16.21 -12.65
C ALA A 549 33.73 -17.16 -11.51
N ALA A 550 34.05 -16.84 -10.26
CA ALA A 550 33.61 -17.61 -9.10
C ALA A 550 32.10 -17.52 -8.86
N ASP A 551 31.50 -16.33 -9.06
CA ASP A 551 30.05 -16.15 -9.02
C ASP A 551 29.37 -16.98 -10.13
N GLU A 552 29.92 -17.00 -11.34
CA GLU A 552 29.41 -17.78 -12.48
C GLU A 552 29.50 -19.30 -12.22
N ALA A 553 30.61 -19.79 -11.70
CA ALA A 553 30.78 -21.19 -11.31
C ALA A 553 29.82 -21.61 -10.17
N ALA A 554 29.56 -20.73 -9.20
CA ALA A 554 28.60 -20.99 -8.13
C ALA A 554 27.15 -21.03 -8.64
N ILE A 555 26.80 -20.21 -9.64
CA ILE A 555 25.50 -20.24 -10.31
C ILE A 555 25.32 -21.55 -11.08
N GLU A 556 26.34 -22.00 -11.82
CA GLU A 556 26.31 -23.27 -12.54
C GLU A 556 26.17 -24.47 -11.60
N ALA A 557 26.93 -24.49 -10.50
CA ALA A 557 26.83 -25.52 -9.47
C ALA A 557 25.43 -25.53 -8.82
N ALA A 558 24.87 -24.36 -8.52
CA ALA A 558 23.51 -24.23 -8.02
C ALA A 558 22.47 -24.73 -9.03
N ALA A 559 22.59 -24.37 -10.30
CA ALA A 559 21.69 -24.84 -11.36
C ALA A 559 21.76 -26.37 -11.52
N GLN A 560 22.94 -26.97 -11.37
CA GLN A 560 23.12 -28.41 -11.43
C GLN A 560 22.54 -29.13 -10.19
N ALA A 561 22.75 -28.59 -8.98
CA ALA A 561 22.13 -29.13 -7.77
C ALA A 561 20.59 -29.06 -7.82
N ALA A 562 20.04 -27.99 -8.40
CA ALA A 562 18.60 -27.85 -8.63
C ALA A 562 18.07 -28.91 -9.64
N LYS A 563 18.82 -29.20 -10.72
CA LYS A 563 18.51 -30.30 -11.65
C LYS A 563 18.56 -31.67 -10.96
N ASN A 564 19.52 -31.88 -10.07
CA ASN A 564 19.67 -33.11 -9.29
C ASN A 564 18.63 -33.27 -8.17
N ARG A 565 17.80 -32.25 -7.92
CA ARG A 565 16.81 -32.20 -6.82
C ARG A 565 17.43 -32.43 -5.45
N GLU A 566 18.68 -32.00 -5.26
CA GLU A 566 19.34 -32.10 -3.96
C GLU A 566 18.59 -31.24 -2.93
N ARG A 567 18.38 -31.79 -1.73
CA ARG A 567 17.65 -31.09 -0.68
C ARG A 567 18.53 -29.97 -0.12
N ALA A 568 18.03 -28.74 -0.16
CA ALA A 568 18.65 -27.59 0.47
C ALA A 568 19.01 -27.88 1.94
N PRO A 569 20.20 -27.48 2.43
CA PRO A 569 20.61 -27.73 3.80
C PRO A 569 19.70 -26.94 4.75
N THR A 570 19.31 -27.61 5.82
CA THR A 570 18.42 -27.04 6.81
C THR A 570 19.22 -26.32 7.90
N ARG A 571 18.82 -25.10 8.25
CA ARG A 571 19.41 -24.31 9.35
C ARG A 571 18.36 -23.93 10.38
N THR A 572 18.84 -23.65 11.59
CA THR A 572 18.03 -23.19 12.71
C THR A 572 18.43 -21.77 13.09
N MET A 573 17.46 -20.93 13.45
CA MET A 573 17.69 -19.57 13.94
C MET A 573 16.61 -19.18 14.94
N GLN A 574 17.00 -18.48 16.00
CA GLN A 574 16.06 -17.86 16.93
C GLN A 574 15.53 -16.56 16.31
N ILE A 575 14.21 -16.48 16.11
CA ILE A 575 13.56 -15.24 15.67
C ILE A 575 13.20 -14.37 16.87
N LYS A 576 13.02 -13.07 16.63
CA LYS A 576 12.76 -12.09 17.70
C LYS A 576 11.28 -11.92 18.05
N LEU A 577 10.38 -12.55 17.29
CA LEU A 577 8.93 -12.43 17.46
C LEU A 577 8.26 -13.81 17.47
N PRO A 578 7.07 -13.95 18.10
CA PRO A 578 6.36 -15.22 18.24
C PRO A 578 5.60 -15.61 16.96
N LEU A 579 6.33 -15.99 15.91
CA LEU A 579 5.75 -16.53 14.68
C LEU A 579 5.51 -18.04 14.79
N TYR A 580 4.25 -18.45 14.71
CA TYR A 580 3.83 -19.85 14.77
C TYR A 580 2.97 -20.24 13.57
N LEU A 581 2.95 -21.54 13.24
CA LEU A 581 2.07 -22.10 12.21
C LEU A 581 0.86 -22.75 12.87
N TYR A 582 -0.32 -22.18 12.66
CA TYR A 582 -1.58 -22.73 13.17
C TYR A 582 -2.24 -23.64 12.13
N TYR A 583 -2.48 -24.89 12.51
CA TYR A 583 -3.13 -25.91 11.69
C TYR A 583 -4.58 -26.00 12.12
N ILE A 584 -5.47 -25.69 11.19
CA ILE A 584 -6.92 -25.70 11.44
C ILE A 584 -7.49 -27.01 10.91
N LYS A 585 -8.01 -27.83 11.81
CA LYS A 585 -8.69 -29.08 11.47
C LYS A 585 -10.17 -29.00 11.79
N ASN A 586 -10.96 -29.72 11.01
CA ASN A 586 -12.35 -29.98 11.32
C ASN A 586 -12.59 -31.48 11.14
N GLY A 587 -12.89 -32.20 12.23
CA GLY A 587 -12.76 -33.65 12.25
C GLY A 587 -11.34 -34.09 11.84
N GLU A 588 -11.24 -35.03 10.90
CA GLU A 588 -9.94 -35.58 10.47
C GLU A 588 -9.24 -34.76 9.36
N THR A 589 -9.90 -33.75 8.80
CA THR A 589 -9.37 -33.00 7.65
C THR A 589 -8.68 -31.70 8.06
N LEU A 590 -7.51 -31.45 7.47
CA LEU A 590 -6.81 -30.17 7.56
C LEU A 590 -7.39 -29.17 6.57
N LEU A 591 -7.96 -28.07 7.08
CA LEU A 591 -8.55 -27.00 6.27
C LEU A 591 -7.54 -25.93 5.87
N ALA A 592 -6.66 -25.54 6.80
CA ALA A 592 -5.69 -24.48 6.55
C ALA A 592 -4.43 -24.62 7.41
N ARG A 593 -3.35 -24.02 6.91
CA ARG A 593 -2.10 -23.75 7.64
C ARG A 593 -1.94 -22.24 7.66
N LEU A 594 -1.91 -21.63 8.83
CA LEU A 594 -1.96 -20.18 9.01
C LEU A 594 -0.74 -19.74 9.80
N PRO A 595 0.30 -19.19 9.15
CA PRO A 595 1.34 -18.43 9.84
C PRO A 595 0.72 -17.22 10.54
N VAL A 596 0.96 -17.06 11.84
CA VAL A 596 0.46 -15.92 12.64
C VAL A 596 1.57 -15.45 13.58
N VAL A 597 1.73 -14.13 13.69
CA VAL A 597 2.57 -13.49 14.70
C VAL A 597 1.67 -13.04 15.85
N THR A 598 1.79 -13.71 16.99
CA THR A 598 0.99 -13.36 18.18
C THR A 598 1.27 -11.91 18.60
N GLY A 599 0.20 -11.14 18.84
CA GLY A 599 0.28 -9.75 19.27
C GLY A 599 0.43 -8.72 18.15
N TYR A 600 0.54 -9.14 16.88
CA TYR A 600 0.62 -8.20 15.75
C TYR A 600 -0.70 -7.50 15.43
N LYS A 601 -1.82 -8.22 15.60
CA LYS A 601 -3.17 -7.71 15.43
C LYS A 601 -4.02 -8.11 16.62
N THR A 602 -5.02 -7.30 16.96
CA THR A 602 -6.05 -7.66 17.95
C THR A 602 -6.85 -8.86 17.48
N GLN A 603 -7.30 -8.82 16.22
CA GLN A 603 -8.05 -9.89 15.58
C GLN A 603 -7.48 -10.16 14.18
N GLU A 604 -7.33 -11.43 13.84
CA GLU A 604 -6.95 -11.88 12.50
C GLU A 604 -8.00 -12.86 11.95
N LYS A 605 -8.52 -12.57 10.76
CA LYS A 605 -9.60 -13.36 10.14
C LYS A 605 -9.08 -14.26 9.03
N ALA A 606 -9.39 -15.56 9.10
CA ALA A 606 -9.09 -16.53 8.05
C ALA A 606 -10.37 -17.06 7.39
N ASP A 607 -10.45 -16.96 6.06
CA ASP A 607 -11.57 -17.50 5.29
C ASP A 607 -11.24 -18.89 4.73
N LEU A 608 -11.91 -19.90 5.27
CA LEU A 608 -11.73 -21.32 5.00
C LEU A 608 -12.71 -21.85 3.93
N PRO A 609 -12.38 -22.94 3.23
CA PRO A 609 -13.33 -23.65 2.38
C PRO A 609 -14.57 -24.11 3.17
N ASP A 610 -15.74 -24.15 2.52
CA ASP A 610 -16.96 -24.69 3.13
C ASP A 610 -16.87 -26.22 3.22
N ASP A 611 -16.74 -26.73 4.44
CA ASP A 611 -16.54 -28.15 4.73
C ASP A 611 -17.76 -28.81 5.41
N ARG A 612 -18.88 -28.09 5.52
CA ARG A 612 -20.05 -28.53 6.29
C ARG A 612 -20.66 -29.84 5.77
N ARG A 613 -20.73 -30.01 4.45
CA ARG A 613 -21.29 -31.22 3.81
C ARG A 613 -20.46 -32.46 4.14
N ARG A 614 -19.13 -32.33 4.13
CA ARG A 614 -18.23 -33.44 4.47
C ARG A 614 -18.36 -33.78 5.95
N LEU A 615 -18.37 -32.77 6.82
CA LEU A 615 -18.51 -32.98 8.25
C LEU A 615 -19.83 -33.69 8.61
N GLN A 616 -20.94 -33.32 7.96
CA GLN A 616 -22.22 -34.02 8.12
C GLN A 616 -22.15 -35.48 7.70
N ALA A 617 -21.53 -35.77 6.55
CA ALA A 617 -21.34 -37.14 6.09
C ALA A 617 -20.45 -37.95 7.04
N GLU A 618 -19.36 -37.36 7.54
CA GLU A 618 -18.47 -38.00 8.52
C GLU A 618 -19.21 -38.29 9.84
N ALA A 619 -19.99 -37.34 10.35
CA ALA A 619 -20.79 -37.52 11.56
C ALA A 619 -21.83 -38.63 11.39
N PHE A 620 -22.50 -38.69 10.22
CA PHE A 620 -23.45 -39.76 9.90
C PHE A 620 -22.78 -41.13 9.84
N LEU A 621 -21.63 -41.25 9.17
CA LEU A 621 -20.85 -42.49 9.11
C LEU A 621 -20.34 -42.94 10.48
N LYS A 622 -19.84 -42.01 11.30
CA LYS A 622 -19.42 -42.30 12.68
C LYS A 622 -20.60 -42.74 13.55
N GLY A 623 -21.78 -42.15 13.36
CA GLY A 623 -23.03 -42.59 14.00
C GLY A 623 -23.37 -44.05 13.64
N LEU A 624 -23.41 -44.37 12.35
CA LEU A 624 -23.67 -45.75 11.88
C LEU A 624 -22.62 -46.74 12.39
N GLN A 625 -21.33 -46.37 12.40
CA GLN A 625 -20.27 -47.21 12.94
C GLN A 625 -20.47 -47.48 14.43
N GLY A 626 -20.91 -46.47 15.19
CA GLY A 626 -21.27 -46.61 16.60
C GLY A 626 -22.43 -47.58 16.83
N GLU A 627 -23.48 -47.49 16.03
CA GLU A 627 -24.64 -48.40 16.10
C GLU A 627 -24.26 -49.85 15.78
N VAL A 628 -23.46 -50.07 14.74
CA VAL A 628 -22.96 -51.40 14.38
C VAL A 628 -22.07 -51.96 15.49
N LEU A 629 -21.20 -51.13 16.06
CA LEU A 629 -20.33 -51.54 17.17
C LEU A 629 -21.15 -51.93 18.40
N ASP A 630 -22.16 -51.14 18.78
CA ASP A 630 -23.04 -51.47 19.91
C ASP A 630 -23.79 -52.78 19.66
N LEU A 631 -24.30 -53.01 18.44
CA LEU A 631 -24.95 -54.27 18.07
C LEU A 631 -23.99 -55.46 18.21
N VAL A 632 -22.76 -55.35 17.69
CA VAL A 632 -21.74 -56.40 17.81
C VAL A 632 -21.36 -56.66 19.27
N VAL A 633 -21.24 -55.61 20.09
CA VAL A 633 -20.94 -55.72 21.52
C VAL A 633 -22.09 -56.41 22.25
N ARG A 634 -23.35 -56.00 22.02
CA ARG A 634 -24.54 -56.65 22.59
C ARG A 634 -24.60 -58.12 22.22
N ARG A 635 -24.36 -58.44 20.94
CA ARG A 635 -24.30 -59.83 20.45
C ARG A 635 -23.24 -60.63 21.19
N LYS A 636 -22.01 -60.11 21.32
CA LYS A 636 -20.93 -60.80 22.04
C LYS A 636 -21.23 -61.00 23.53
N ILE A 637 -21.86 -60.02 24.18
CA ILE A 637 -22.28 -60.11 25.58
C ILE A 637 -23.35 -61.19 25.74
N LEU A 638 -24.35 -61.23 24.86
CA LEU A 638 -25.38 -62.26 24.86
C LEU A 638 -24.77 -63.65 24.61
N ASP A 639 -23.91 -63.80 23.61
CA ASP A 639 -23.20 -65.05 23.31
C ASP A 639 -22.41 -65.57 24.54
N ALA A 640 -21.72 -64.67 25.25
CA ALA A 640 -20.96 -65.02 26.44
C ALA A 640 -21.87 -65.44 27.62
N ARG A 641 -22.98 -64.72 27.83
CA ARG A 641 -23.97 -65.05 28.89
C ARG A 641 -24.66 -66.39 28.63
N ILE A 642 -25.03 -66.65 27.37
CA ILE A 642 -25.64 -67.91 26.96
C ILE A 642 -24.66 -69.07 27.20
N LYS A 643 -23.39 -68.92 26.79
CA LYS A 643 -22.35 -69.95 27.04
C LYS A 643 -22.16 -70.23 28.52
N ALA A 644 -22.04 -69.21 29.36
CA ALA A 644 -21.90 -69.38 30.81
C ALA A 644 -23.11 -70.11 31.43
N LYS A 645 -24.34 -69.77 31.00
CA LYS A 645 -25.56 -70.45 31.47
C LYS A 645 -25.65 -71.91 31.02
N ILE A 646 -25.17 -72.22 29.82
CA ILE A 646 -25.06 -73.59 29.32
C ILE A 646 -24.04 -74.39 30.12
N GLU A 647 -22.88 -73.81 30.42
CA GLU A 647 -21.83 -74.43 31.26
C GLU A 647 -22.34 -74.71 32.69
N ASP A 648 -23.15 -73.80 33.25
CA ASP A 648 -23.83 -73.97 34.55
C ASP A 648 -25.02 -74.98 34.52
N GLY A 649 -25.33 -75.58 33.37
CA GLY A 649 -26.43 -76.54 33.20
C GLY A 649 -27.84 -75.92 33.15
N LYS A 650 -27.96 -74.59 33.17
CA LYS A 650 -29.23 -73.83 33.17
C LYS A 650 -29.73 -73.58 31.75
N LYS A 651 -30.14 -74.65 31.06
CA LYS A 651 -30.51 -74.60 29.62
C LYS A 651 -31.77 -73.77 29.33
N GLU A 652 -32.75 -73.76 30.23
CA GLU A 652 -33.99 -72.96 30.07
C GLU A 652 -33.70 -71.45 30.21
N ASP A 653 -32.90 -71.06 31.20
CA ASP A 653 -32.42 -69.67 31.36
C ASP A 653 -31.60 -69.19 30.14
N ALA A 654 -30.84 -70.09 29.50
CA ALA A 654 -30.06 -69.77 28.31
C ALA A 654 -30.96 -69.54 27.08
N LEU A 655 -32.05 -70.31 26.96
CA LEU A 655 -33.04 -70.16 25.89
C LEU A 655 -33.81 -68.85 26.01
N ALA A 656 -34.15 -68.43 27.24
CA ALA A 656 -34.84 -67.17 27.50
C ALA A 656 -34.01 -65.91 27.17
N LEU A 657 -32.70 -66.04 26.91
CA LEU A 657 -31.82 -64.93 26.50
C LEU A 657 -31.71 -64.77 24.97
N LEU A 658 -32.32 -65.67 24.19
CA LEU A 658 -32.37 -65.63 22.72
C LEU A 658 -33.61 -64.90 22.18
N ASP A 659 -34.67 -64.80 22.99
CA ASP A 659 -35.86 -63.97 22.76
C ASP A 659 -35.58 -62.51 23.15
#